data_AF-A0A8S2NN49-F1
#
_entry.id   AF-A0A8S2NN49-F1
#
_cell.length_a   1.000
_cell.length_b   1.000
_cell.length_c   1.000
_cell.angle_alpha   90.00
_cell.angle_beta   90.00
_cell.angle_gamma   90.00
#
_symmetry.space_group_name_H-M   'P 1'
#
loop_
_entity.id
_entity.type
_entity.pdbx_description
1 polymer ?
#
loop_
_entity_poly.entity_id
_entity_poly.type
_entity_poly.pdbx_seq_one_letter_code
_entity_poly.pdbx_strand_id
1 'polypeptide(L)'
;MFDTFNSLFDTLRSLLTSNEAIDVEKIETITSNKSNFLSITSNSPQNVAQRNALSRADIDGIQFDTLTDRRKLPRLFIDECFAISDLFQLNEYDSLLLLIEGESLQSSYPDCTRGLLAVQLYYESKERLAACLAYLMGCLTGRTFQSLLKISKSIEFCTSIINELVEKKLIENIIEQLITFQIRNEEQRLYSKAGLGNVKHRRRVQDSIKHIRSFQAKSIFLYSCQIRLTQSHILSIINYLAKYSTIQDDGIIDESTLYLLGAFLYGITLALTIPNDASIGSSSIITAKHQQFSLQEDQPLSSLGDDTTTSPSSIDPALIIAIRDILSNDERWIIPELKAVCQLAWAIILRARSHTLPDGHIYSEDIEALADIAVEAHVFAFLSETVIKSSLIQQEEFLIRRFHMLFVDFIYYLPFKLKELRVQAEDTARMIEDCERARKPLPDNLQRDYEYFLELLSTFYANDHMNLHLSEEFWIAADALAGHRMMQSPTQQQVALANFVESAGGTLSAYLYCHYIHMLAGISSTQSSAHACFELLRFAKDTGGPTCWNRIFQAFLLYRNTYRPDTLLNQQPQTSFGASPSTSAIKTIAPKEVTALIAVLNLIEVIAAQDEVSRIGFFEHPQWQITGAFFGLLSCRISLDLKAALFNTLSAFTKTPEIAMHFWKIIGEIDLFAPMENSDMPAIAYEIEEFEVPTQKYTFLKSCLKFLQPIIEQQLKTDIDMRSLGHCVVFLVNHVLLKIPTRTFKSIQEKVITSIFIFNQKHHVQLLCFDNDILR
;
A
#
# COMPACT_ATOMS: atom_id res chain seq x y z
N MET A 1 -23.71 -3.21 28.11
CA MET A 1 -22.99 -3.72 26.92
C MET A 1 -22.09 -2.68 26.25
N PHE A 2 -22.63 -1.64 25.59
CA PHE A 2 -21.81 -0.68 24.81
C PHE A 2 -20.76 0.05 25.66
N ASP A 3 -21.17 0.68 26.75
CA ASP A 3 -20.25 1.35 27.68
C ASP A 3 -19.23 0.41 28.30
N THR A 4 -19.65 -0.83 28.57
CA THR A 4 -18.78 -1.88 29.12
C THR A 4 -17.62 -2.18 28.18
N PHE A 5 -17.89 -2.34 26.88
CA PHE A 5 -16.86 -2.63 25.89
C PHE A 5 -16.05 -1.39 25.48
N ASN A 6 -16.63 -0.19 25.53
CA ASN A 6 -15.87 1.04 25.38
C ASN A 6 -14.91 1.26 26.55
N SER A 7 -15.36 1.06 27.79
CA SER A 7 -14.50 1.12 28.98
C SER A 7 -13.38 0.09 28.92
N LEU A 8 -13.68 -1.14 28.48
CA LEU A 8 -12.66 -2.17 28.24
C LEU A 8 -11.64 -1.72 27.18
N PHE A 9 -12.11 -1.14 26.08
CA PHE A 9 -11.27 -0.62 25.00
C PHE A 9 -10.34 0.49 25.48
N ASP A 10 -10.87 1.46 26.23
CA ASP A 10 -10.10 2.57 26.79
C ASP A 10 -9.11 2.08 27.85
N THR A 11 -9.50 1.09 28.65
CA THR A 11 -8.62 0.44 29.64
C THR A 11 -7.45 -0.25 28.96
N LEU A 12 -7.70 -1.02 27.90
CA LEU A 12 -6.65 -1.67 27.11
C LEU A 12 -5.75 -0.63 26.42
N ARG A 13 -6.34 0.40 25.81
CA ARG A 13 -5.56 1.46 25.18
C ARG A 13 -4.68 2.22 26.17
N SER A 14 -5.19 2.49 27.38
CA SER A 14 -4.41 3.06 28.48
C SER A 14 -3.26 2.11 28.87
N LEU A 15 -3.54 0.83 29.08
CA LEU A 15 -2.55 -0.18 29.44
C LEU A 15 -1.44 -0.32 28.39
N LEU A 16 -1.75 -0.11 27.12
CA LEU A 16 -0.80 -0.17 26.00
C LEU A 16 -0.01 1.12 25.75
N THR A 17 -0.42 2.24 26.34
CA THR A 17 0.24 3.55 26.16
C THR A 17 1.01 3.99 27.41
N SER A 18 0.59 3.56 28.60
CA SER A 18 1.26 3.82 29.86
C SER A 18 2.19 2.66 30.25
N ASN A 19 3.45 2.94 30.61
CA ASN A 19 4.35 1.98 31.27
C ASN A 19 3.97 1.72 32.75
N GLU A 20 2.74 2.03 33.16
CA GLU A 20 2.29 1.90 34.54
C GLU A 20 2.00 0.44 34.89
N ALA A 21 2.13 0.10 36.18
CA ALA A 21 1.77 -1.21 36.69
C ALA A 21 0.27 -1.46 36.48
N ILE A 22 -0.10 -2.70 36.14
CA ILE A 22 -1.52 -3.07 36.05
C ILE A 22 -2.16 -2.89 37.43
N ASP A 23 -3.22 -2.10 37.49
CA ASP A 23 -4.08 -2.03 38.68
C ASP A 23 -5.06 -3.22 38.71
N VAL A 24 -5.48 -3.63 39.90
CA VAL A 24 -6.39 -4.76 40.14
C VAL A 24 -7.72 -4.55 39.39
N GLU A 25 -8.22 -3.32 39.34
CA GLU A 25 -9.47 -2.98 38.64
C GLU A 25 -9.37 -3.22 37.12
N LYS A 26 -8.20 -2.95 36.52
CA LYS A 26 -7.96 -3.22 35.09
C LYS A 26 -7.89 -4.72 34.80
N ILE A 27 -7.27 -5.49 35.71
CA ILE A 27 -7.22 -6.96 35.65
C ILE A 27 -8.62 -7.56 35.75
N GLU A 28 -9.42 -7.11 36.70
CA GLU A 28 -10.80 -7.57 36.90
C GLU A 28 -11.67 -7.27 35.69
N THR A 29 -11.52 -6.09 35.07
CA THR A 29 -12.26 -5.70 33.87
C THR A 29 -11.96 -6.62 32.68
N ILE A 30 -10.68 -6.98 32.47
CA ILE A 30 -10.26 -7.89 31.39
C ILE A 30 -10.70 -9.34 31.70
N THR A 31 -10.49 -9.82 32.93
CA THR A 31 -10.84 -11.20 33.29
C THR A 31 -12.34 -11.46 33.28
N SER A 32 -13.16 -10.50 33.69
CA SER A 32 -14.63 -10.60 33.67
C SER A 32 -15.19 -10.74 32.25
N ASN A 33 -14.49 -10.23 31.24
CA ASN A 33 -14.89 -10.30 29.84
C ASN A 33 -14.27 -11.48 29.06
N LYS A 34 -13.57 -12.39 29.74
CA LYS A 34 -12.85 -13.49 29.10
C LYS A 34 -13.73 -14.40 28.23
N SER A 35 -14.93 -14.74 28.70
CA SER A 35 -15.89 -15.56 27.94
C SER A 35 -16.37 -14.86 26.67
N ASN A 36 -16.50 -13.54 26.68
CA ASN A 36 -16.94 -12.75 25.53
C ASN A 36 -15.91 -12.78 24.38
N PHE A 37 -14.61 -12.91 24.70
CA PHE A 37 -13.57 -13.07 23.69
C PHE A 37 -13.60 -14.42 22.96
N LEU A 38 -14.05 -15.52 23.61
CA LEU A 38 -14.16 -16.83 22.96
C LEU A 38 -15.18 -16.84 21.83
N SER A 39 -16.20 -15.99 21.93
CA SER A 39 -17.25 -15.90 20.92
C SER A 39 -17.78 -14.47 20.82
N ILE A 40 -17.09 -13.65 20.03
CA ILE A 40 -17.38 -12.21 19.85
C ILE A 40 -18.85 -11.98 19.46
N THR A 41 -19.37 -12.74 18.50
CA THR A 41 -20.73 -12.56 17.97
C THR A 41 -21.81 -13.20 18.84
N SER A 42 -21.45 -14.01 19.84
CA SER A 42 -22.44 -14.59 20.76
C SER A 42 -22.99 -13.56 21.72
N ASN A 43 -24.24 -13.75 22.11
CA ASN A 43 -24.96 -12.88 23.04
C ASN A 43 -25.28 -13.64 24.33
N SER A 44 -25.38 -12.91 25.44
CA SER A 44 -26.00 -13.46 26.64
C SER A 44 -27.45 -13.83 26.34
N PRO A 45 -27.88 -15.06 26.66
CA PRO A 45 -29.19 -15.56 26.25
C PRO A 45 -30.32 -14.81 26.96
N GLN A 46 -31.50 -14.85 26.36
CA GLN A 46 -32.74 -14.32 26.95
C GLN A 46 -33.00 -14.91 28.33
N ASN A 47 -33.48 -14.08 29.25
CA ASN A 47 -33.73 -14.47 30.63
C ASN A 47 -35.20 -14.23 30.99
N VAL A 48 -35.95 -15.32 31.15
CA VAL A 48 -37.38 -15.28 31.48
C VAL A 48 -37.68 -14.49 32.75
N ALA A 49 -36.79 -14.50 33.75
CA ALA A 49 -36.97 -13.71 34.97
C ALA A 49 -36.82 -12.21 34.70
N GLN A 50 -35.83 -11.81 33.88
CA GLN A 50 -35.65 -10.42 33.47
C GLN A 50 -36.80 -9.96 32.57
N ARG A 51 -37.26 -10.81 31.65
CA ARG A 51 -38.43 -10.54 30.80
C ARG A 51 -39.71 -10.29 31.62
N ASN A 52 -39.94 -11.11 32.64
CA ASN A 52 -41.07 -10.93 33.56
C ASN A 52 -40.93 -9.65 34.39
N ALA A 53 -39.73 -9.32 34.88
CA ALA A 53 -39.47 -8.07 35.58
C ALA A 53 -39.70 -6.85 34.68
N LEU A 54 -39.21 -6.90 33.43
CA LEU A 54 -39.37 -5.83 32.45
C LEU A 54 -40.84 -5.62 32.05
N SER A 55 -41.62 -6.70 31.94
CA SER A 55 -43.04 -6.64 31.60
C SER A 55 -43.89 -5.87 32.62
N ARG A 56 -43.42 -5.81 33.88
CA ARG A 56 -44.08 -5.09 34.99
C ARG A 56 -43.44 -3.73 35.28
N ALA A 57 -42.46 -3.30 34.48
CA ALA A 57 -41.71 -2.07 34.70
C ALA A 57 -42.55 -0.79 34.54
N ASP A 58 -43.73 -0.87 33.89
CA ASP A 58 -44.68 0.22 33.78
C ASP A 58 -45.39 0.51 35.12
N ILE A 59 -45.58 -0.53 35.94
CA ILE A 59 -46.30 -0.47 37.23
C ILE A 59 -45.31 -0.42 38.40
N ASP A 60 -44.38 -1.37 38.48
CA ASP A 60 -43.51 -1.63 39.64
C ASP A 60 -42.18 -0.85 39.59
N GLY A 61 -41.80 -0.37 38.40
CA GLY A 61 -40.52 0.27 38.11
C GLY A 61 -39.32 -0.70 38.19
N ILE A 62 -38.26 -0.38 37.45
CA ILE A 62 -36.99 -1.13 37.47
C ILE A 62 -35.96 -0.37 38.31
N GLN A 63 -35.20 -1.11 39.09
CA GLN A 63 -34.05 -0.60 39.82
C GLN A 63 -32.79 -0.76 38.96
N PHE A 64 -32.04 0.33 38.77
CA PHE A 64 -30.72 0.31 38.13
C PHE A 64 -29.65 0.12 39.20
N ASP A 65 -28.58 -0.62 38.91
CA ASP A 65 -27.56 -1.08 39.89
C ASP A 65 -26.89 0.05 40.70
N THR A 66 -27.01 1.32 40.28
CA THR A 66 -26.40 2.49 40.94
C THR A 66 -27.40 3.46 41.59
N LEU A 67 -28.71 3.27 41.42
CA LEU A 67 -29.75 4.16 41.95
C LEU A 67 -30.69 3.41 42.90
N THR A 68 -30.97 4.00 44.07
CA THR A 68 -31.92 3.44 45.05
C THR A 68 -33.38 3.53 44.60
N ASP A 69 -33.69 4.40 43.63
CA ASP A 69 -35.06 4.66 43.17
C ASP A 69 -35.43 3.82 41.94
N ARG A 70 -36.60 3.18 42.00
CA ARG A 70 -37.19 2.45 40.88
C ARG A 70 -37.79 3.43 39.87
N ARG A 71 -37.31 3.42 38.62
CA ARG A 71 -37.90 4.21 37.53
C ARG A 71 -38.96 3.41 36.79
N LYS A 72 -40.11 4.04 36.55
CA LYS A 72 -41.16 3.49 35.67
C LYS A 72 -40.80 3.75 34.22
N LEU A 73 -40.97 2.72 33.38
CA LEU A 73 -40.69 2.80 31.95
C LEU A 73 -42.00 2.86 31.14
N PRO A 74 -42.09 3.68 30.07
CA PRO A 74 -43.24 3.69 29.19
C PRO A 74 -43.43 2.35 28.47
N ARG A 75 -44.68 1.94 28.22
CA ARG A 75 -44.99 0.67 27.52
C ARG A 75 -44.34 0.56 26.14
N LEU A 76 -44.35 1.63 25.35
CA LEU A 76 -43.66 1.67 24.05
C LEU A 76 -42.15 1.39 24.17
N PHE A 77 -41.52 1.82 25.26
CA PHE A 77 -40.10 1.57 25.51
C PHE A 77 -39.87 0.08 25.83
N ILE A 78 -40.75 -0.52 26.64
CA ILE A 78 -40.70 -1.94 27.00
C ILE A 78 -40.90 -2.82 25.76
N ASP A 79 -41.84 -2.47 24.88
CA ASP A 79 -42.11 -3.19 23.64
C ASP A 79 -40.90 -3.14 22.69
N GLU A 80 -40.24 -1.99 22.56
CA GLU A 80 -38.99 -1.85 21.80
C GLU A 80 -37.84 -2.67 22.40
N CYS A 81 -37.75 -2.77 23.73
CA CYS A 81 -36.76 -3.63 24.41
C CYS A 81 -36.95 -5.09 24.03
N PHE A 82 -38.20 -5.56 24.02
CA PHE A 82 -38.52 -6.93 23.60
C PHE A 82 -38.23 -7.15 22.12
N ALA A 83 -38.51 -6.16 21.26
CA ALA A 83 -38.18 -6.26 19.83
C ALA A 83 -36.67 -6.42 19.61
N ILE A 84 -35.83 -5.67 20.32
CA ILE A 84 -34.36 -5.79 20.24
C ILE A 84 -33.86 -7.10 20.85
N SER A 85 -34.39 -7.49 22.01
CA SER A 85 -34.09 -8.77 22.63
C SER A 85 -34.41 -9.93 21.69
N ASP A 86 -35.57 -9.91 21.04
CA ASP A 86 -36.00 -10.96 20.11
C ASP A 86 -35.22 -10.88 18.79
N LEU A 87 -34.80 -9.68 18.35
CA LEU A 87 -33.95 -9.48 17.16
C LEU A 87 -32.61 -10.19 17.30
N PHE A 88 -31.89 -9.92 18.39
CA PHE A 88 -30.53 -10.42 18.62
C PHE A 88 -30.46 -11.67 19.51
N GLN A 89 -31.61 -12.15 20.03
CA GLN A 89 -31.66 -13.18 21.08
C GLN A 89 -30.82 -12.79 22.30
N LEU A 90 -30.90 -11.51 22.66
CA LEU A 90 -30.13 -10.88 23.73
C LEU A 90 -30.93 -10.85 25.03
N ASN A 91 -30.26 -10.90 26.18
CA ASN A 91 -30.90 -10.66 27.46
C ASN A 91 -31.67 -9.32 27.49
N GLU A 92 -32.68 -9.26 28.35
CA GLU A 92 -33.60 -8.12 28.38
C GLU A 92 -32.95 -6.86 28.96
N TYR A 93 -31.97 -7.00 29.86
CA TYR A 93 -31.27 -5.86 30.47
C TYR A 93 -30.24 -5.22 29.54
N ASP A 94 -29.47 -5.97 28.75
CA ASP A 94 -28.61 -5.36 27.72
C ASP A 94 -29.43 -4.72 26.60
N SER A 95 -30.58 -5.31 26.25
CA SER A 95 -31.52 -4.71 25.30
C SER A 95 -32.07 -3.36 25.83
N LEU A 96 -32.39 -3.31 27.13
CA LEU A 96 -32.78 -2.08 27.83
C LEU A 96 -31.66 -1.03 27.80
N LEU A 97 -30.43 -1.41 28.14
CA LEU A 97 -29.28 -0.51 28.17
C LEU A 97 -28.97 0.07 26.78
N LEU A 98 -29.03 -0.75 25.73
CA LEU A 98 -28.83 -0.29 24.35
C LEU A 98 -29.88 0.74 23.92
N LEU A 99 -31.13 0.60 24.38
CA LEU A 99 -32.19 1.58 24.10
C LEU A 99 -32.05 2.87 24.88
N ILE A 100 -31.64 2.80 26.15
CA ILE A 100 -31.37 4.00 26.97
C ILE A 100 -30.27 4.82 26.30
N GLU A 101 -29.21 4.16 25.84
CA GLU A 101 -28.10 4.84 25.15
C GLU A 101 -28.49 5.31 23.75
N GLY A 102 -29.35 4.57 23.06
CA GLY A 102 -29.96 5.02 21.80
C GLY A 102 -30.82 6.29 21.98
N GLU A 103 -31.52 6.42 23.11
CA GLU A 103 -32.32 7.60 23.45
C GLU A 103 -31.46 8.82 23.79
N SER A 104 -30.32 8.62 24.48
CA SER A 104 -29.36 9.71 24.76
C SER A 104 -28.78 10.31 23.46
N LEU A 105 -28.48 9.45 22.48
CA LEU A 105 -27.88 9.83 21.19
C LEU A 105 -28.88 10.37 20.16
N GLN A 106 -30.19 10.28 20.43
CA GLN A 106 -31.22 10.72 19.49
C GLN A 106 -31.13 12.22 19.15
N SER A 107 -30.63 13.03 20.09
CA SER A 107 -30.34 14.46 19.88
C SER A 107 -29.32 14.73 18.77
N SER A 108 -28.35 13.83 18.60
CA SER A 108 -27.27 13.94 17.60
C SER A 108 -27.64 13.33 16.25
N TYR A 109 -28.65 12.45 16.22
CA TYR A 109 -29.11 11.74 15.02
C TYR A 109 -30.63 11.88 14.82
N PRO A 110 -31.11 13.07 14.40
CA PRO A 110 -32.54 13.34 14.27
C PRO A 110 -33.25 12.46 13.22
N ASP A 111 -32.51 11.91 12.25
CA ASP A 111 -33.04 11.06 11.18
C ASP A 111 -33.24 9.58 11.59
N CYS A 112 -32.84 9.19 12.81
CA CYS A 112 -32.90 7.81 13.29
C CYS A 112 -33.79 7.67 14.53
N THR A 113 -34.58 6.60 14.60
CA THR A 113 -35.31 6.25 15.83
C THR A 113 -34.37 5.62 16.85
N ARG A 114 -34.70 5.73 18.14
CA ARG A 114 -33.90 5.11 19.22
C ARG A 114 -33.67 3.60 19.03
N GLY A 115 -34.64 2.87 18.49
CA GLY A 115 -34.50 1.45 18.17
C GLY A 115 -33.47 1.17 17.06
N LEU A 116 -33.41 2.02 16.04
CA LEU A 116 -32.37 1.92 15.01
C LEU A 116 -30.98 2.29 15.57
N LEU A 117 -30.91 3.30 16.44
CA LEU A 117 -29.67 3.64 17.13
C LEU A 117 -29.20 2.50 18.04
N ALA A 118 -30.11 1.80 18.71
CA ALA A 118 -29.78 0.61 19.51
C ALA A 118 -29.23 -0.54 18.65
N VAL A 119 -29.76 -0.75 17.43
CA VAL A 119 -29.19 -1.69 16.46
C VAL A 119 -27.77 -1.28 16.05
N GLN A 120 -27.54 0.01 15.78
CA GLN A 120 -26.20 0.52 15.46
C GLN A 120 -25.22 0.30 16.63
N LEU A 121 -25.63 0.69 17.85
CA LEU A 121 -24.84 0.51 19.07
C LEU A 121 -24.52 -0.94 19.38
N TYR A 122 -25.42 -1.87 19.06
CA TYR A 122 -25.16 -3.30 19.19
C TYR A 122 -23.94 -3.72 18.35
N TYR A 123 -23.93 -3.42 17.04
CA TYR A 123 -22.80 -3.78 16.19
C TYR A 123 -21.53 -3.01 16.55
N GLU A 124 -21.62 -1.73 16.88
CA GLU A 124 -20.47 -0.96 17.38
C GLU A 124 -19.89 -1.57 18.66
N SER A 125 -20.73 -2.09 19.57
CA SER A 125 -20.25 -2.76 20.78
C SER A 125 -19.47 -4.05 20.45
N LYS A 126 -19.92 -4.81 19.45
CA LYS A 126 -19.23 -6.02 18.96
C LYS A 126 -17.95 -5.68 18.23
N GLU A 127 -17.95 -4.60 17.46
CA GLU A 127 -16.76 -4.05 16.80
C GLU A 127 -15.69 -3.68 17.82
N ARG A 128 -16.07 -2.99 18.91
CA ARG A 128 -15.16 -2.67 20.02
C ARG A 128 -14.58 -3.91 20.68
N LEU A 129 -15.42 -4.93 20.94
CA LEU A 129 -14.97 -6.19 21.51
C LEU A 129 -13.97 -6.92 20.59
N ALA A 130 -14.24 -6.96 19.28
CA ALA A 130 -13.34 -7.54 18.28
C ALA A 130 -12.01 -6.79 18.22
N ALA A 131 -12.06 -5.45 18.24
CA ALA A 131 -10.87 -4.61 18.27
C ALA A 131 -10.03 -4.84 19.53
N CYS A 132 -10.67 -4.96 20.72
CA CYS A 132 -10.00 -5.33 21.97
C CYS A 132 -9.25 -6.65 21.85
N LEU A 133 -9.86 -7.67 21.23
CA LEU A 133 -9.19 -8.95 21.01
C LEU A 133 -7.97 -8.81 20.07
N ALA A 134 -8.11 -8.06 18.98
CA ALA A 134 -7.02 -7.80 18.06
C ALA A 134 -5.85 -7.08 18.77
N TYR A 135 -6.14 -6.08 19.61
CA TYR A 135 -5.12 -5.41 20.43
C TYR A 135 -4.44 -6.36 21.41
N LEU A 136 -5.19 -7.23 22.10
CA LEU A 136 -4.62 -8.24 22.99
C LEU A 136 -3.68 -9.21 22.24
N MET A 137 -4.09 -9.67 21.05
CA MET A 137 -3.28 -10.54 20.19
C MET A 137 -2.01 -9.86 19.66
N GLY A 138 -2.09 -8.55 19.39
CA GLY A 138 -0.93 -7.76 18.98
C GLY A 138 0.12 -7.59 20.07
N CYS A 139 -0.29 -7.67 21.35
CA CYS A 139 0.56 -7.34 22.50
C CYS A 139 1.10 -8.56 23.24
N LEU A 140 1.18 -9.71 22.56
CA LEU A 140 1.73 -10.95 23.11
C LEU A 140 3.25 -10.92 23.17
N THR A 141 3.83 -11.61 24.17
CA THR A 141 5.25 -11.95 24.09
C THR A 141 5.47 -12.87 22.90
N GLY A 142 6.27 -12.45 21.93
CA GLY A 142 6.50 -13.21 20.72
C GLY A 142 7.68 -12.68 19.91
N ARG A 143 7.70 -13.07 18.63
CA ARG A 143 8.83 -12.82 17.72
C ARG A 143 8.91 -11.39 17.23
N THR A 144 7.83 -10.62 17.24
CA THR A 144 7.86 -9.31 16.58
C THR A 144 8.45 -8.21 17.47
N PHE A 145 9.18 -7.29 16.85
CA PHE A 145 9.78 -6.11 17.49
C PHE A 145 8.76 -5.15 18.09
N GLN A 146 7.46 -5.25 17.77
CA GLN A 146 6.39 -4.55 18.46
C GLN A 146 5.91 -5.35 19.68
N SER A 147 6.82 -5.63 20.60
CA SER A 147 6.41 -5.40 21.98
C SER A 147 6.29 -3.87 22.09
N LEU A 148 5.14 -3.30 21.69
CA LEU A 148 4.80 -1.86 21.80
C LEU A 148 5.08 -1.31 23.22
N LEU A 149 5.25 -2.22 24.16
CA LEU A 149 5.56 -2.01 25.55
C LEU A 149 6.88 -2.70 25.88
N LYS A 150 7.73 -2.09 26.70
CA LYS A 150 8.80 -2.84 27.40
C LYS A 150 8.15 -4.07 28.07
N ILE A 151 8.84 -5.22 28.09
CA ILE A 151 8.38 -6.43 28.79
C ILE A 151 7.88 -6.01 30.17
N SER A 152 6.57 -5.97 30.32
CA SER A 152 5.87 -5.52 31.50
C SER A 152 5.03 -6.68 31.98
N LYS A 153 4.79 -6.74 33.29
CA LYS A 153 3.87 -7.75 33.88
C LYS A 153 2.50 -7.75 33.18
N SER A 154 2.11 -6.61 32.60
CA SER A 154 0.93 -6.42 31.75
C SER A 154 0.90 -7.31 30.51
N ILE A 155 2.03 -7.41 29.81
CA ILE A 155 2.16 -8.26 28.62
C ILE A 155 2.14 -9.74 29.00
N GLU A 156 2.85 -10.13 30.06
CA GLU A 156 2.87 -11.51 30.55
C GLU A 156 1.46 -11.96 30.96
N PHE A 157 0.72 -11.10 31.65
CA PHE A 157 -0.67 -11.33 32.01
C PHE A 157 -1.58 -11.49 30.78
N CYS A 158 -1.50 -10.57 29.81
CA CYS A 158 -2.28 -10.67 28.57
C CYS A 158 -1.94 -11.97 27.80
N THR A 159 -0.66 -12.32 27.75
CA THR A 159 -0.19 -13.55 27.10
C THR A 159 -0.76 -14.80 27.78
N SER A 160 -0.77 -14.85 29.11
CA SER A 160 -1.38 -15.95 29.87
C SER A 160 -2.88 -16.08 29.58
N ILE A 161 -3.62 -14.97 29.51
CA ILE A 161 -5.04 -14.99 29.16
C ILE A 161 -5.26 -15.54 27.76
N ILE A 162 -4.54 -15.03 26.77
CA ILE A 162 -4.70 -15.45 25.38
C ILE A 162 -4.32 -16.93 25.22
N ASN A 163 -3.25 -17.40 25.85
CA ASN A 163 -2.88 -18.82 25.80
C ASN A 163 -4.02 -19.71 26.33
N GLU A 164 -4.64 -19.36 27.46
CA GLU A 164 -5.79 -20.11 27.97
C GLU A 164 -7.00 -20.05 27.01
N LEU A 165 -7.21 -18.92 26.32
CA LEU A 165 -8.28 -18.81 25.32
C LEU A 165 -7.98 -19.67 24.08
N VAL A 166 -6.73 -19.71 23.62
CA VAL A 166 -6.31 -20.53 22.48
C VAL A 166 -6.42 -22.02 22.83
N GLU A 167 -6.05 -22.44 24.05
CA GLU A 167 -6.32 -23.80 24.54
C GLU A 167 -7.82 -24.15 24.50
N LYS A 168 -8.69 -23.15 24.67
CA LYS A 168 -10.14 -23.26 24.54
C LYS A 168 -10.63 -23.04 23.10
N LYS A 169 -9.78 -23.29 22.10
CA LYS A 169 -10.08 -23.25 20.64
C LYS A 169 -10.51 -21.87 20.12
N LEU A 170 -9.95 -20.79 20.66
CA LEU A 170 -10.27 -19.44 20.24
C LEU A 170 -10.10 -19.24 18.72
N ILE A 171 -9.02 -19.74 18.12
CA ILE A 171 -8.71 -19.53 16.70
C ILE A 171 -9.75 -20.23 15.83
N GLU A 172 -10.07 -21.49 16.12
CA GLU A 172 -11.11 -22.24 15.42
C GLU A 172 -12.48 -21.57 15.54
N ASN A 173 -12.83 -21.07 16.73
CA ASN A 173 -14.08 -20.34 16.95
C ASN A 173 -14.15 -19.06 16.11
N ILE A 174 -13.06 -18.29 16.02
CA ILE A 174 -13.03 -17.09 15.17
C ILE A 174 -13.23 -17.45 13.70
N ILE A 175 -12.60 -18.53 13.22
CA ILE A 175 -12.76 -18.98 11.83
C ILE A 175 -14.22 -19.42 11.58
N GLU A 176 -14.83 -20.18 12.49
CA GLU A 176 -16.24 -20.57 12.38
C GLU A 176 -17.18 -19.35 12.40
N GLN A 177 -16.87 -18.35 13.23
CA GLN A 177 -17.59 -17.06 13.22
C GLN A 177 -17.44 -16.33 11.90
N LEU A 178 -16.24 -16.27 11.31
CA LEU A 178 -16.04 -15.64 10.00
C LEU A 178 -16.80 -16.36 8.88
N ILE A 179 -17.01 -17.67 9.00
CA ILE A 179 -17.81 -18.45 8.05
C ILE A 179 -19.30 -18.13 8.20
N THR A 180 -19.81 -18.08 9.43
CA THR A 180 -21.24 -17.94 9.74
C THR A 180 -21.73 -16.49 9.70
N PHE A 181 -20.94 -15.56 10.24
CA PHE A 181 -21.24 -14.14 10.38
C PHE A 181 -20.92 -13.36 9.09
N GLN A 182 -21.71 -13.61 8.03
CA GLN A 182 -21.58 -12.90 6.75
C GLN A 182 -22.51 -11.69 6.66
N ILE A 183 -22.05 -10.64 5.97
CA ILE A 183 -22.79 -9.38 5.77
C ILE A 183 -24.20 -9.66 5.21
N ARG A 184 -24.31 -10.52 4.19
CA ARG A 184 -25.60 -10.87 3.56
C ARG A 184 -26.57 -11.54 4.53
N ASN A 185 -26.08 -12.45 5.37
CA ASN A 185 -26.91 -13.16 6.36
C ASN A 185 -27.45 -12.18 7.41
N GLU A 186 -26.58 -11.28 7.87
CA GLU A 186 -26.92 -10.26 8.86
C GLU A 186 -27.90 -9.22 8.31
N GLU A 187 -27.72 -8.78 7.07
CA GLU A 187 -28.67 -7.89 6.40
C GLU A 187 -30.05 -8.52 6.23
N GLN A 188 -30.12 -9.79 5.81
CA GLN A 188 -31.39 -10.51 5.69
C GLN A 188 -32.09 -10.64 7.05
N ARG A 189 -31.32 -10.92 8.11
CA ARG A 189 -31.82 -10.99 9.49
C ARG A 189 -32.41 -9.65 9.92
N LEU A 190 -31.68 -8.55 9.73
CA LEU A 190 -32.16 -7.21 10.09
C LEU A 190 -33.35 -6.77 9.23
N TYR A 191 -33.36 -7.11 7.94
CA TYR A 191 -34.46 -6.79 7.03
C TYR A 191 -35.76 -7.47 7.48
N SER A 192 -35.69 -8.76 7.85
CA SER A 192 -36.86 -9.55 8.26
C SER A 192 -37.61 -8.98 9.48
N LYS A 193 -36.91 -8.23 10.33
CA LYS A 193 -37.41 -7.67 11.59
C LYS A 193 -37.43 -6.14 11.59
N ALA A 194 -37.40 -5.50 10.42
CA ALA A 194 -37.41 -4.05 10.26
C ALA A 194 -36.30 -3.30 11.03
N GLY A 195 -35.14 -3.93 11.23
CA GLY A 195 -33.97 -3.35 11.91
C GLY A 195 -33.09 -2.47 11.03
N LEU A 196 -33.48 -2.21 9.77
CA LEU A 196 -32.75 -1.36 8.83
C LEU A 196 -33.52 -0.06 8.55
N GLY A 197 -32.91 1.06 8.90
CA GLY A 197 -33.41 2.39 8.57
C GLY A 197 -33.02 2.89 7.18
N ASN A 198 -32.75 4.20 7.09
CA ASN A 198 -32.36 4.88 5.86
C ASN A 198 -30.99 4.40 5.30
N VAL A 199 -30.61 4.90 4.12
CA VAL A 199 -29.35 4.52 3.45
C VAL A 199 -28.12 4.81 4.31
N LYS A 200 -28.11 5.90 5.09
CA LYS A 200 -26.98 6.24 5.97
C LYS A 200 -26.84 5.22 7.10
N HIS A 201 -27.94 4.88 7.77
CA HIS A 201 -27.98 3.87 8.81
C HIS A 201 -27.54 2.50 8.29
N ARG A 202 -28.07 2.08 7.11
CA ARG A 202 -27.68 0.83 6.48
C ARG A 202 -26.17 0.75 6.24
N ARG A 203 -25.57 1.82 5.69
CA ARG A 203 -24.11 1.87 5.48
C ARG A 203 -23.33 1.74 6.78
N ARG A 204 -23.69 2.48 7.84
CA ARG A 204 -23.00 2.36 9.14
C ARG A 204 -23.04 0.94 9.71
N VAL A 205 -24.20 0.29 9.66
CA VAL A 205 -24.34 -1.09 10.12
C VAL A 205 -23.49 -2.04 9.27
N GLN A 206 -23.50 -1.89 7.94
CA GLN A 206 -22.64 -2.65 7.04
C GLN A 206 -21.15 -2.45 7.34
N ASP A 207 -20.73 -1.21 7.58
CA ASP A 207 -19.35 -0.86 7.89
C ASP A 207 -18.92 -1.49 9.24
N SER A 208 -19.74 -1.41 10.29
CA SER A 208 -19.46 -2.09 11.56
C SER A 208 -19.37 -3.61 11.41
N ILE A 209 -20.24 -4.24 10.61
CA ILE A 209 -20.15 -5.68 10.34
C ILE A 209 -18.83 -6.02 9.62
N LYS A 210 -18.44 -5.21 8.63
CA LYS A 210 -17.14 -5.36 7.94
C LYS A 210 -15.98 -5.21 8.92
N HIS A 211 -16.00 -4.21 9.78
CA HIS A 211 -14.96 -3.98 10.78
C HIS A 211 -14.87 -5.12 11.81
N ILE A 212 -15.99 -5.66 12.30
CA ILE A 212 -16.00 -6.84 13.19
C ILE A 212 -15.24 -7.99 12.54
N ARG A 213 -15.57 -8.31 11.27
CA ARG A 213 -14.91 -9.38 10.50
C ARG A 213 -13.43 -9.09 10.28
N SER A 214 -13.10 -7.84 9.94
CA SER A 214 -11.72 -7.39 9.74
C SER A 214 -10.90 -7.56 11.03
N PHE A 215 -11.41 -7.11 12.19
CA PHE A 215 -10.75 -7.29 13.48
C PHE A 215 -10.64 -8.75 13.93
N GLN A 216 -11.64 -9.59 13.63
CA GLN A 216 -11.57 -11.03 13.87
C GLN A 216 -10.43 -11.67 13.07
N ALA A 217 -10.34 -11.39 11.77
CA ALA A 217 -9.25 -11.87 10.93
C ALA A 217 -7.88 -11.30 11.35
N LYS A 218 -7.83 -10.01 11.68
CA LYS A 218 -6.65 -9.32 12.22
C LYS A 218 -6.15 -9.98 13.50
N SER A 219 -7.05 -10.46 14.36
CA SER A 219 -6.68 -11.16 15.60
C SER A 219 -5.85 -12.42 15.31
N ILE A 220 -6.27 -13.23 14.33
CA ILE A 220 -5.54 -14.44 13.89
C ILE A 220 -4.21 -14.05 13.24
N PHE A 221 -4.21 -13.01 12.40
CA PHE A 221 -3.02 -12.48 11.77
C PHE A 221 -1.96 -12.04 12.80
N LEU A 222 -2.33 -11.18 13.75
CA LEU A 222 -1.43 -10.70 14.80
C LEU A 222 -0.90 -11.85 15.67
N TYR A 223 -1.76 -12.81 16.01
CA TYR A 223 -1.34 -14.03 16.70
C TYR A 223 -0.27 -14.79 15.91
N SER A 224 -0.48 -15.00 14.60
CA SER A 224 0.46 -15.73 13.73
C SER A 224 1.81 -15.03 13.57
N CYS A 225 1.85 -13.70 13.72
CA CYS A 225 3.10 -12.94 13.68
C CYS A 225 3.97 -13.21 14.92
N GLN A 226 3.33 -13.48 16.06
CA GLN A 226 3.98 -13.60 17.37
C GLN A 226 4.29 -15.05 17.76
N ILE A 227 3.33 -15.95 17.50
CA ILE A 227 3.30 -17.32 18.00
C ILE A 227 3.13 -18.30 16.84
N ARG A 228 3.80 -19.46 16.93
CA ARG A 228 3.69 -20.54 15.94
C ARG A 228 2.26 -21.11 15.93
N LEU A 229 1.65 -21.15 14.75
CA LEU A 229 0.36 -21.81 14.54
C LEU A 229 0.51 -23.34 14.56
N THR A 230 -0.52 -24.03 15.07
CA THR A 230 -0.59 -25.49 14.99
C THR A 230 -1.00 -25.93 13.58
N GLN A 231 -0.82 -27.22 13.26
CA GLN A 231 -1.29 -27.80 12.01
C GLN A 231 -2.80 -27.60 11.81
N SER A 232 -3.62 -27.75 12.86
CA SER A 232 -5.08 -27.53 12.76
C SER A 232 -5.41 -26.08 12.41
N HIS A 233 -4.70 -25.11 12.98
CA HIS A 233 -4.90 -23.70 12.67
C HIS A 233 -4.57 -23.41 11.20
N ILE A 234 -3.40 -23.85 10.71
CA ILE A 234 -2.97 -23.60 9.32
C ILE A 234 -3.97 -24.21 8.33
N LEU A 235 -4.38 -25.46 8.57
CA LEU A 235 -5.37 -26.14 7.72
C LEU A 235 -6.74 -25.45 7.76
N SER A 236 -7.15 -24.91 8.90
CA SER A 236 -8.41 -24.16 9.00
C SER A 236 -8.36 -22.84 8.23
N ILE A 237 -7.23 -22.13 8.30
CA ILE A 237 -7.03 -20.86 7.58
C ILE A 237 -7.02 -21.08 6.06
N ILE A 238 -6.25 -22.06 5.55
CA ILE A 238 -6.22 -22.32 4.10
C ILE A 238 -7.57 -22.83 3.58
N ASN A 239 -8.30 -23.63 4.35
CA ASN A 239 -9.66 -24.04 3.98
C ASN A 239 -10.64 -22.85 3.95
N TYR A 240 -10.47 -21.88 4.85
CA TYR A 240 -11.21 -20.63 4.78
C TYR A 240 -10.86 -19.87 3.49
N LEU A 241 -9.57 -19.70 3.20
CA LEU A 241 -9.10 -18.98 2.02
C LEU A 241 -9.63 -19.62 0.72
N ALA A 242 -9.71 -20.95 0.66
CA ALA A 242 -10.27 -21.64 -0.50
C ALA A 242 -11.77 -21.38 -0.69
N LYS A 243 -12.57 -21.43 0.37
CA LYS A 243 -14.05 -21.53 0.28
C LYS A 243 -14.83 -20.26 0.63
N TYR A 244 -14.23 -19.28 1.29
CA TYR A 244 -14.98 -18.13 1.84
C TYR A 244 -14.33 -16.77 1.56
N SER A 245 -13.25 -16.75 0.78
CA SER A 245 -12.61 -15.49 0.37
C SER A 245 -13.48 -14.67 -0.56
N THR A 246 -13.34 -13.34 -0.47
CA THR A 246 -14.13 -12.39 -1.24
C THR A 246 -13.29 -11.26 -1.80
N ILE A 247 -13.69 -10.76 -2.98
CA ILE A 247 -13.16 -9.55 -3.61
C ILE A 247 -14.28 -8.50 -3.55
N GLN A 248 -13.92 -7.25 -3.26
CA GLN A 248 -14.83 -6.13 -3.22
C GLN A 248 -15.24 -5.70 -4.64
N ASP A 249 -16.29 -4.88 -4.75
CA ASP A 249 -16.84 -4.45 -6.05
C ASP A 249 -15.86 -3.61 -6.88
N ASP A 250 -14.84 -3.03 -6.25
CA ASP A 250 -13.75 -2.26 -6.88
C ASP A 250 -12.60 -3.13 -7.39
N GLY A 251 -12.70 -4.46 -7.23
CA GLY A 251 -11.66 -5.41 -7.62
C GLY A 251 -10.54 -5.56 -6.59
N ILE A 252 -10.65 -4.95 -5.40
CA ILE A 252 -9.66 -5.07 -4.32
C ILE A 252 -10.02 -6.24 -3.41
N ILE A 253 -9.01 -6.94 -2.88
CA ILE A 253 -9.22 -8.03 -1.93
C ILE A 253 -9.87 -7.53 -0.63
N ASP A 254 -10.82 -8.30 -0.08
CA ASP A 254 -11.43 -7.97 1.20
C ASP A 254 -10.41 -8.00 2.36
N GLU A 255 -10.56 -7.10 3.33
CA GLU A 255 -9.62 -6.97 4.45
C GLU A 255 -9.52 -8.25 5.27
N SER A 256 -10.64 -8.95 5.50
CA SER A 256 -10.64 -10.20 6.26
C SER A 256 -9.87 -11.31 5.54
N THR A 257 -10.01 -11.37 4.21
CA THR A 257 -9.23 -12.28 3.37
C THR A 257 -7.75 -11.91 3.37
N LEU A 258 -7.40 -10.62 3.28
CA LEU A 258 -6.02 -10.16 3.28
C LEU A 258 -5.28 -10.47 4.60
N TYR A 259 -5.92 -10.24 5.75
CA TYR A 259 -5.36 -10.61 7.04
C TYR A 259 -5.16 -12.13 7.17
N LEU A 260 -6.12 -12.95 6.73
CA LEU A 260 -5.97 -14.41 6.78
C LEU A 260 -4.93 -14.93 5.78
N LEU A 261 -4.77 -14.29 4.63
CA LEU A 261 -3.67 -14.56 3.71
C LEU A 261 -2.33 -14.26 4.40
N GLY A 262 -2.18 -13.09 5.02
CA GLY A 262 -1.01 -12.76 5.84
C GLY A 262 -0.76 -13.79 6.94
N ALA A 263 -1.82 -14.24 7.62
CA ALA A 263 -1.74 -15.23 8.68
C ALA A 263 -1.28 -16.60 8.19
N PHE A 264 -1.78 -17.01 7.02
CA PHE A 264 -1.32 -18.21 6.33
C PHE A 264 0.16 -18.10 5.97
N LEU A 265 0.58 -17.01 5.31
CA LEU A 265 1.96 -16.79 4.89
C LEU A 265 2.94 -16.83 6.06
N TYR A 266 2.64 -16.16 7.18
CA TYR A 266 3.43 -16.29 8.40
C TYR A 266 3.37 -17.72 8.96
N GLY A 267 2.18 -18.30 9.05
CA GLY A 267 1.95 -19.65 9.57
C GLY A 267 2.82 -20.72 8.90
N ILE A 268 2.83 -20.77 7.56
CA ILE A 268 3.60 -21.75 6.80
C ILE A 268 5.11 -21.54 6.90
N THR A 269 5.57 -20.28 6.95
CA THR A 269 6.99 -19.97 7.16
C THR A 269 7.47 -20.54 8.49
N LEU A 270 6.68 -20.37 9.56
CA LEU A 270 7.07 -20.82 10.89
C LEU A 270 6.84 -22.31 11.16
N ALA A 271 5.93 -22.95 10.42
CA ALA A 271 5.64 -24.38 10.56
C ALA A 271 6.81 -25.27 10.13
N LEU A 272 7.61 -24.79 9.17
CA LEU A 272 8.75 -25.53 8.60
C LEU A 272 10.10 -25.09 9.20
N THR A 273 10.12 -24.25 10.25
CA THR A 273 11.35 -23.91 11.00
C THR A 273 11.56 -24.81 12.22
N ILE A 274 12.82 -25.16 12.51
CA ILE A 274 13.15 -25.97 13.69
C ILE A 274 12.89 -25.13 14.97
N PRO A 275 12.34 -25.70 16.06
CA PRO A 275 11.97 -24.94 17.27
C PRO A 275 13.13 -24.21 18.00
N ASN A 276 14.39 -24.58 17.77
CA ASN A 276 15.53 -24.12 18.58
C ASN A 276 16.04 -22.71 18.22
N ASP A 277 15.73 -22.18 17.03
CA ASP A 277 16.21 -20.86 16.58
C ASP A 277 15.44 -19.68 17.20
N ALA A 278 14.40 -19.95 18.01
CA ALA A 278 13.57 -18.91 18.61
C ALA A 278 14.19 -18.22 19.85
N SER A 279 15.41 -18.59 20.28
CA SER A 279 15.96 -18.18 21.58
C SER A 279 17.18 -17.25 21.56
N ILE A 280 17.73 -16.88 20.41
CA ILE A 280 18.89 -15.97 20.34
C ILE A 280 18.44 -14.52 20.12
N GLY A 281 17.94 -13.91 21.19
CA GLY A 281 17.92 -12.47 21.32
C GLY A 281 19.32 -11.96 21.66
N SER A 282 20.06 -11.44 20.69
CA SER A 282 21.02 -10.32 20.82
C SER A 282 22.07 -10.26 19.69
N SER A 283 21.81 -9.46 18.65
CA SER A 283 22.87 -8.84 17.86
C SER A 283 22.37 -7.63 17.07
N SER A 284 22.93 -6.45 17.38
CA SER A 284 22.91 -5.19 16.63
C SER A 284 21.58 -4.65 16.04
N ILE A 285 21.18 -3.48 16.56
CA ILE A 285 19.89 -2.76 16.41
C ILE A 285 19.50 -2.37 14.96
N ILE A 286 20.36 -2.56 13.96
CA ILE A 286 20.08 -2.15 12.57
C ILE A 286 19.95 -3.37 11.64
N THR A 287 20.74 -4.43 11.84
CA THR A 287 20.63 -5.68 11.05
C THR A 287 19.56 -6.64 11.57
N ALA A 288 19.14 -6.50 12.84
CA ALA A 288 18.17 -7.39 13.47
C ALA A 288 16.71 -7.22 12.99
N LYS A 289 16.34 -6.07 12.41
CA LYS A 289 14.94 -5.80 12.02
C LYS A 289 14.44 -6.67 10.85
N HIS A 290 15.35 -7.25 10.06
CA HIS A 290 15.03 -8.02 8.85
C HIS A 290 15.43 -9.50 8.95
N GLN A 291 16.46 -9.84 9.71
CA GLN A 291 16.97 -11.22 9.79
C GLN A 291 16.07 -12.19 10.56
N GLN A 292 15.22 -11.74 11.50
CA GLN A 292 14.39 -12.65 12.31
C GLN A 292 13.20 -13.29 11.56
N PHE A 293 12.87 -12.79 10.36
CA PHE A 293 11.83 -13.36 9.48
C PHE A 293 12.38 -13.88 8.16
N SER A 294 13.68 -13.66 7.91
CA SER A 294 14.36 -14.24 6.76
C SER A 294 14.38 -15.75 6.92
N LEU A 295 14.23 -16.47 5.81
CA LEU A 295 14.38 -17.93 5.77
C LEU A 295 15.84 -18.38 6.01
N GLN A 296 16.77 -17.43 6.25
CA GLN A 296 18.19 -17.67 6.51
C GLN A 296 18.53 -17.75 7.99
N GLU A 297 19.00 -18.92 8.42
CA GLU A 297 20.04 -19.09 9.44
C GLU A 297 20.72 -20.42 9.14
N ASP A 298 21.91 -20.37 8.52
CA ASP A 298 22.83 -21.50 8.42
C ASP A 298 24.26 -20.93 8.35
N GLN A 299 24.79 -20.53 9.51
CA GLN A 299 26.23 -20.68 9.73
C GLN A 299 26.44 -21.95 10.56
N PRO A 300 27.18 -22.95 10.07
CA PRO A 300 27.62 -24.05 10.91
C PRO A 300 28.65 -23.48 11.89
N LEU A 301 28.21 -23.15 13.10
CA LEU A 301 29.12 -22.90 14.21
C LEU A 301 29.90 -24.20 14.46
N SER A 302 31.22 -24.06 14.33
CA SER A 302 32.27 -25.03 14.58
C SER A 302 31.93 -26.08 15.64
N SER A 303 32.17 -27.33 15.26
CA SER A 303 32.27 -28.52 16.11
C SER A 303 32.93 -28.24 17.46
N LEU A 304 32.16 -28.29 18.54
CA LEU A 304 32.67 -28.59 19.88
C LEU A 304 31.53 -29.13 20.75
N GLY A 305 31.67 -30.40 21.14
CA GLY A 305 30.91 -31.02 22.22
C GLY A 305 29.89 -32.06 21.75
N ASP A 306 30.36 -33.29 21.57
CA ASP A 306 29.55 -34.46 21.88
C ASP A 306 28.98 -34.28 23.31
N ASP A 307 27.65 -34.23 23.45
CA ASP A 307 26.94 -34.97 24.49
C ASP A 307 25.42 -34.75 24.44
N THR A 308 24.69 -35.87 24.53
CA THR A 308 23.27 -36.04 24.89
C THR A 308 22.17 -35.80 23.84
N THR A 309 21.83 -36.89 23.15
CA THR A 309 20.46 -37.41 22.90
C THR A 309 19.28 -36.44 22.98
N THR A 310 19.11 -35.60 21.96
CA THR A 310 17.77 -35.25 21.46
C THR A 310 17.83 -35.23 19.94
N SER A 311 17.14 -36.17 19.29
CA SER A 311 16.93 -36.14 17.84
C SER A 311 16.29 -34.81 17.44
N PRO A 312 16.74 -34.13 16.37
CA PRO A 312 16.10 -32.90 15.93
C PRO A 312 14.64 -33.20 15.60
N SER A 313 13.72 -32.43 16.18
CA SER A 313 12.27 -32.56 15.97
C SER A 313 11.97 -32.50 14.47
N SER A 314 11.64 -33.65 13.87
CA SER A 314 11.36 -33.77 12.45
C SER A 314 10.09 -32.99 12.08
N ILE A 315 10.17 -32.18 11.03
CA ILE A 315 9.00 -31.56 10.39
C ILE A 315 7.97 -32.66 10.07
N ASP A 316 6.70 -32.47 10.46
CA ASP A 316 5.65 -33.47 10.25
C ASP A 316 5.29 -33.59 8.75
N PRO A 317 5.57 -34.73 8.09
CA PRO A 317 5.25 -34.92 6.67
C PRO A 317 3.73 -34.86 6.40
N ALA A 318 2.88 -35.11 7.41
CA ALA A 318 1.44 -35.05 7.26
C ALA A 318 0.92 -33.64 6.93
N LEU A 319 1.56 -32.59 7.47
CA LEU A 319 1.23 -31.20 7.15
C LEU A 319 1.49 -30.91 5.67
N ILE A 320 2.64 -31.34 5.14
CA ILE A 320 3.06 -31.10 3.76
C ILE A 320 2.07 -31.75 2.80
N ILE A 321 1.70 -33.01 3.04
CA ILE A 321 0.72 -33.74 2.24
C ILE A 321 -0.65 -33.04 2.28
N ALA A 322 -1.12 -32.67 3.48
CA ALA A 322 -2.42 -32.03 3.63
C ALA A 322 -2.50 -30.66 2.94
N ILE A 323 -1.45 -29.84 2.99
CA ILE A 323 -1.39 -28.56 2.27
C ILE A 323 -1.37 -28.81 0.77
N ARG A 324 -0.55 -29.76 0.29
CA ARG A 324 -0.50 -30.14 -1.13
C ARG A 324 -1.87 -30.55 -1.65
N ASP A 325 -2.58 -31.42 -0.94
CA ASP A 325 -3.91 -31.91 -1.36
C ASP A 325 -4.95 -30.78 -1.47
N ILE A 326 -4.85 -29.74 -0.63
CA ILE A 326 -5.73 -28.56 -0.70
C ILE A 326 -5.35 -27.65 -1.87
N LEU A 327 -4.05 -27.47 -2.13
CA LEU A 327 -3.53 -26.63 -3.21
C LEU A 327 -3.67 -27.27 -4.59
N SER A 328 -3.75 -28.60 -4.69
CA SER A 328 -3.94 -29.33 -5.95
C SER A 328 -5.41 -29.46 -6.37
N ASN A 329 -6.37 -29.08 -5.52
CA ASN A 329 -7.80 -29.26 -5.80
C ASN A 329 -8.45 -27.96 -6.28
N ASP A 330 -8.56 -27.80 -7.60
CA ASP A 330 -9.07 -26.58 -8.23
C ASP A 330 -10.52 -26.25 -7.87
N GLU A 331 -11.39 -27.26 -7.75
CA GLU A 331 -12.82 -27.06 -7.47
C GLU A 331 -13.09 -26.47 -6.08
N ARG A 332 -12.11 -26.53 -5.16
CA ARG A 332 -12.27 -26.00 -3.81
C ARG A 332 -12.10 -24.48 -3.73
N TRP A 333 -11.47 -23.85 -4.71
CA TRP A 333 -11.07 -22.45 -4.65
C TRP A 333 -12.07 -21.56 -5.38
N ILE A 334 -12.71 -20.65 -4.64
CA ILE A 334 -13.59 -19.62 -5.22
C ILE A 334 -12.78 -18.62 -6.05
N ILE A 335 -11.58 -18.27 -5.56
CA ILE A 335 -10.66 -17.34 -6.21
C ILE A 335 -9.42 -18.13 -6.63
N PRO A 336 -9.31 -18.56 -7.90
CA PRO A 336 -8.19 -19.37 -8.37
C PRO A 336 -6.85 -18.63 -8.30
N GLU A 337 -6.84 -17.31 -8.43
CA GLU A 337 -5.61 -16.50 -8.34
C GLU A 337 -5.09 -16.42 -6.89
N LEU A 338 -5.98 -16.47 -5.89
CA LEU A 338 -5.59 -16.53 -4.48
C LEU A 338 -4.91 -17.88 -4.16
N LYS A 339 -5.41 -18.98 -4.76
CA LYS A 339 -4.73 -20.29 -4.72
C LYS A 339 -3.31 -20.16 -5.28
N ALA A 340 -3.15 -19.45 -6.39
CA ALA A 340 -1.85 -19.24 -7.02
C ALA A 340 -0.86 -18.51 -6.09
N VAL A 341 -1.32 -17.51 -5.33
CA VAL A 341 -0.49 -16.86 -4.29
C VAL A 341 -0.06 -17.85 -3.22
N CYS A 342 -0.98 -18.69 -2.72
CA CYS A 342 -0.66 -19.73 -1.74
C CYS A 342 0.29 -20.80 -2.31
N GLN A 343 0.12 -21.20 -3.57
CA GLN A 343 1.01 -22.15 -4.27
C GLN A 343 2.41 -21.59 -4.44
N LEU A 344 2.54 -20.34 -4.89
CA LEU A 344 3.84 -19.67 -5.02
C LEU A 344 4.56 -19.57 -3.67
N ALA A 345 3.85 -19.11 -2.64
CA ALA A 345 4.41 -19.00 -1.29
C ALA A 345 4.84 -20.37 -0.75
N TRP A 346 4.06 -21.41 -1.00
CA TRP A 346 4.40 -22.78 -0.60
C TRP A 346 5.62 -23.31 -1.35
N ALA A 347 5.70 -23.12 -2.67
CA ALA A 347 6.86 -23.50 -3.49
C ALA A 347 8.16 -22.84 -2.99
N ILE A 348 8.11 -21.54 -2.69
CA ILE A 348 9.24 -20.78 -2.14
C ILE A 348 9.72 -21.37 -0.81
N ILE A 349 8.80 -21.66 0.11
CA ILE A 349 9.18 -22.15 1.45
C ILE A 349 9.69 -23.59 1.38
N LEU A 350 9.08 -24.45 0.57
CA LEU A 350 9.59 -25.79 0.31
C LEU A 350 11.00 -25.76 -0.27
N ARG A 351 11.26 -24.85 -1.21
CA ARG A 351 12.58 -24.63 -1.79
C ARG A 351 13.59 -24.14 -0.75
N ALA A 352 13.20 -23.19 0.08
CA ALA A 352 14.05 -22.65 1.12
C ALA A 352 14.42 -23.70 2.19
N ARG A 353 13.52 -24.65 2.46
CA ARG A 353 13.68 -25.68 3.49
C ARG A 353 14.00 -27.07 2.94
N SER A 354 14.29 -27.20 1.65
CA SER A 354 14.55 -28.48 1.01
C SER A 354 15.71 -29.25 1.65
N HIS A 355 16.74 -28.55 2.14
CA HIS A 355 17.89 -29.17 2.83
C HIS A 355 17.56 -29.68 4.24
N THR A 356 16.55 -29.09 4.91
CA THR A 356 16.10 -29.50 6.25
C THR A 356 14.99 -30.56 6.24
N LEU A 357 14.32 -30.74 5.09
CA LEU A 357 13.19 -31.65 4.96
C LEU A 357 13.68 -33.10 4.75
N PRO A 358 13.05 -34.10 5.40
CA PRO A 358 13.26 -35.50 5.06
C PRO A 358 12.93 -35.71 3.57
N ASP A 359 13.87 -36.28 2.81
CA ASP A 359 13.74 -36.50 1.37
C ASP A 359 13.48 -35.24 0.52
N GLY A 360 14.05 -34.10 0.93
CA GLY A 360 13.91 -32.81 0.25
C GLY A 360 14.16 -32.80 -1.27
N HIS A 361 15.01 -33.69 -1.77
CA HIS A 361 15.27 -33.86 -3.21
C HIS A 361 14.03 -34.34 -4.00
N ILE A 362 13.14 -35.12 -3.38
CA ILE A 362 11.92 -35.65 -4.02
C ILE A 362 10.98 -34.50 -4.39
N TYR A 363 10.90 -33.46 -3.56
CA TYR A 363 10.01 -32.33 -3.77
C TYR A 363 10.50 -31.35 -4.83
N SER A 364 11.70 -31.53 -5.43
CA SER A 364 12.23 -30.55 -6.38
C SER A 364 11.37 -30.43 -7.65
N GLU A 365 10.87 -31.54 -8.19
CA GLU A 365 9.97 -31.51 -9.36
C GLU A 365 8.61 -30.92 -8.99
N ASP A 366 8.09 -31.27 -7.81
CA ASP A 366 6.85 -30.72 -7.26
C ASP A 366 6.93 -29.19 -7.05
N ILE A 367 8.09 -28.66 -6.62
CA ILE A 367 8.32 -27.22 -6.41
C ILE A 367 8.23 -26.45 -7.72
N GLU A 368 8.93 -26.90 -8.77
CA GLU A 368 8.90 -26.23 -10.08
C GLU A 368 7.49 -26.31 -10.67
N ALA A 369 6.82 -27.47 -10.59
CA ALA A 369 5.44 -27.62 -11.04
C ALA A 369 4.46 -26.69 -10.30
N LEU A 370 4.62 -26.53 -8.97
CA LEU A 370 3.80 -25.59 -8.19
C LEU A 370 4.02 -24.13 -8.61
N ALA A 371 5.28 -23.76 -8.89
CA ALA A 371 5.60 -22.42 -9.38
C ALA A 371 5.03 -22.17 -10.79
N ASP A 372 5.09 -23.17 -11.66
CA ASP A 372 4.53 -23.12 -13.01
C ASP A 372 3.01 -22.91 -12.98
N ILE A 373 2.30 -23.74 -12.21
CA ILE A 373 0.84 -23.63 -12.06
C ILE A 373 0.44 -22.27 -11.49
N ALA A 374 1.22 -21.73 -10.53
CA ALA A 374 0.95 -20.42 -9.96
C ALA A 374 1.12 -19.28 -10.98
N VAL A 375 2.16 -19.36 -11.81
CA VAL A 375 2.41 -18.39 -12.89
C VAL A 375 1.32 -18.49 -13.96
N GLU A 376 0.95 -19.70 -14.40
CA GLU A 376 -0.13 -19.92 -15.37
C GLU A 376 -1.48 -19.40 -14.86
N ALA A 377 -1.69 -19.41 -13.54
CA ALA A 377 -2.84 -18.82 -12.88
C ALA A 377 -2.71 -17.29 -12.61
N HIS A 378 -1.78 -16.60 -13.28
CA HIS A 378 -1.58 -15.15 -13.26
C HIS A 378 -1.35 -14.53 -11.87
N VAL A 379 -0.57 -15.22 -11.03
CA VAL A 379 -0.28 -14.79 -9.64
C VAL A 379 0.22 -13.35 -9.53
N PHE A 380 1.10 -12.89 -10.43
CA PHE A 380 1.66 -11.53 -10.36
C PHE A 380 0.67 -10.46 -10.77
N ALA A 381 -0.21 -10.75 -11.74
CA ALA A 381 -1.30 -9.85 -12.11
C ALA A 381 -2.26 -9.67 -10.93
N PHE A 382 -2.66 -10.76 -10.26
CA PHE A 382 -3.52 -10.69 -9.09
C PHE A 382 -2.87 -9.94 -7.92
N LEU A 383 -1.59 -10.18 -7.64
CA LEU A 383 -0.87 -9.45 -6.61
C LEU A 383 -0.83 -7.94 -6.91
N SER A 384 -0.55 -7.56 -8.15
CA SER A 384 -0.42 -6.16 -8.57
C SER A 384 -1.76 -5.43 -8.62
N GLU A 385 -2.79 -6.06 -9.20
CA GLU A 385 -4.04 -5.40 -9.51
C GLU A 385 -5.10 -5.52 -8.41
N THR A 386 -4.99 -6.52 -7.53
CA THR A 386 -6.03 -6.84 -6.52
C THR A 386 -5.51 -6.74 -5.09
N VAL A 387 -4.28 -7.22 -4.82
CA VAL A 387 -3.74 -7.29 -3.45
C VAL A 387 -3.06 -5.99 -3.05
N ILE A 388 -2.08 -5.51 -3.83
CA ILE A 388 -1.28 -4.31 -3.51
C ILE A 388 -2.09 -3.02 -3.50
N LYS A 389 -3.19 -2.95 -4.28
CA LYS A 389 -4.09 -1.79 -4.27
C LYS A 389 -4.79 -1.58 -2.92
N SER A 390 -4.81 -2.59 -2.04
CA SER A 390 -5.35 -2.45 -0.69
C SER A 390 -4.50 -1.49 0.13
N SER A 391 -5.09 -0.39 0.59
CA SER A 391 -4.42 0.58 1.47
C SER A 391 -3.94 -0.04 2.78
N LEU A 392 -4.52 -1.18 3.18
CA LEU A 392 -4.19 -1.89 4.40
C LEU A 392 -2.72 -2.34 4.45
N ILE A 393 -2.16 -2.72 3.29
CA ILE A 393 -0.76 -3.16 3.20
C ILE A 393 0.18 -2.02 3.62
N GLN A 394 -0.10 -0.80 3.19
CA GLN A 394 0.72 0.38 3.52
C GLN A 394 0.50 0.90 4.95
N GLN A 395 -0.55 0.43 5.65
CA GLN A 395 -0.90 0.85 7.01
C GLN A 395 -0.40 -0.12 8.10
N GLU A 396 -0.16 -1.39 7.74
CA GLU A 396 0.17 -2.46 8.68
C GLU A 396 1.59 -3.00 8.44
N GLU A 397 2.52 -2.72 9.36
CA GLU A 397 3.94 -3.08 9.23
C GLU A 397 4.17 -4.59 8.97
N PHE A 398 3.45 -5.46 9.66
CA PHE A 398 3.61 -6.91 9.46
C PHE A 398 3.13 -7.39 8.09
N LEU A 399 2.08 -6.78 7.54
CA LEU A 399 1.61 -7.15 6.20
C LEU A 399 2.64 -6.73 5.15
N ILE A 400 3.09 -5.47 5.16
CA ILE A 400 4.08 -5.00 4.20
C ILE A 400 5.39 -5.81 4.30
N ARG A 401 5.88 -6.11 5.51
CA ARG A 401 7.06 -6.97 5.67
C ARG A 401 6.85 -8.37 5.10
N ARG A 402 5.68 -8.98 5.30
CA ARG A 402 5.40 -10.35 4.79
C ARG A 402 5.34 -10.40 3.26
N PHE A 403 4.75 -9.41 2.62
CA PHE A 403 4.71 -9.33 1.15
C PHE A 403 6.08 -8.97 0.57
N HIS A 404 6.84 -8.08 1.21
CA HIS A 404 8.23 -7.83 0.87
C HIS A 404 9.05 -9.14 0.87
N MET A 405 8.94 -9.94 1.94
CA MET A 405 9.58 -11.26 2.02
C MET A 405 9.12 -12.18 0.90
N LEU A 406 7.83 -12.24 0.58
CA LEU A 406 7.35 -13.06 -0.55
C LEU A 406 8.06 -12.72 -1.87
N PHE A 407 8.29 -11.43 -2.15
CA PHE A 407 8.91 -10.98 -3.40
C PHE A 407 10.42 -11.21 -3.42
N VAL A 408 11.08 -10.89 -2.31
CA VAL A 408 12.53 -11.08 -2.15
C VAL A 408 12.88 -12.57 -2.13
N ASP A 409 12.07 -13.39 -1.46
CA ASP A 409 12.23 -14.84 -1.42
C ASP A 409 11.95 -15.48 -2.80
N PHE A 410 11.01 -14.95 -3.59
CA PHE A 410 10.80 -15.39 -4.97
C PHE A 410 12.06 -15.20 -5.81
N ILE A 411 12.67 -14.00 -5.77
CA ILE A 411 13.89 -13.69 -6.52
C ILE A 411 15.05 -14.59 -6.07
N TYR A 412 15.17 -14.83 -4.77
CA TYR A 412 16.28 -15.57 -4.20
C TYR A 412 16.16 -17.09 -4.38
N TYR A 413 15.00 -17.68 -4.06
CA TYR A 413 14.82 -19.14 -4.04
C TYR A 413 14.39 -19.72 -5.38
N LEU A 414 13.75 -18.94 -6.26
CA LEU A 414 13.29 -19.39 -7.59
C LEU A 414 13.96 -18.61 -8.76
N PRO A 415 15.31 -18.50 -8.80
CA PRO A 415 16.00 -17.70 -9.82
C PRO A 415 15.87 -18.29 -11.24
N PHE A 416 15.70 -19.61 -11.37
CA PHE A 416 15.47 -20.24 -12.67
C PHE A 416 14.11 -19.87 -13.25
N LYS A 417 13.05 -19.88 -12.43
CA LYS A 417 11.73 -19.46 -12.87
C LYS A 417 11.72 -17.99 -13.27
N LEU A 418 12.37 -17.12 -12.48
CA LEU A 418 12.53 -15.71 -12.83
C LEU A 418 13.25 -15.50 -14.18
N LYS A 419 14.30 -16.29 -14.44
CA LYS A 419 15.00 -16.26 -15.73
C LYS A 419 14.11 -16.74 -16.89
N GLU A 420 13.33 -17.79 -16.68
CA GLU A 420 12.37 -18.29 -17.67
C GLU A 420 11.32 -17.22 -18.03
N LEU A 421 10.71 -16.59 -17.03
CA LEU A 421 9.74 -15.51 -17.22
C LEU A 421 10.31 -14.36 -18.05
N ARG A 422 11.55 -13.98 -17.78
CA ARG A 422 12.23 -12.95 -18.58
C ARG A 422 12.39 -13.38 -20.04
N VAL A 423 12.85 -14.61 -20.30
CA VAL A 423 13.03 -15.10 -21.67
C VAL A 423 11.68 -15.12 -22.41
N GLN A 424 10.62 -15.60 -21.75
CA GLN A 424 9.26 -15.57 -22.28
C GLN A 424 8.78 -14.15 -22.59
N ALA A 425 9.10 -13.18 -21.74
CA ALA A 425 8.75 -11.79 -21.97
C ALA A 425 9.53 -11.16 -23.14
N GLU A 426 10.80 -11.55 -23.35
CA GLU A 426 11.58 -11.15 -24.53
C GLU A 426 11.01 -11.75 -25.83
N ASP A 427 10.58 -13.01 -25.80
CA ASP A 427 9.94 -13.65 -26.96
C ASP A 427 8.55 -13.05 -27.25
N THR A 428 7.80 -12.72 -26.19
CA THR A 428 6.52 -11.99 -26.29
C THR A 428 6.74 -10.60 -26.89
N ALA A 429 7.79 -9.89 -26.48
CA ALA A 429 8.16 -8.59 -27.05
C ALA A 429 8.47 -8.68 -28.55
N ARG A 430 9.24 -9.70 -28.98
CA ARG A 430 9.53 -9.94 -30.41
C ARG A 430 8.25 -10.22 -31.19
N MET A 431 7.35 -11.04 -30.64
CA MET A 431 6.06 -11.33 -31.25
C MET A 431 5.21 -10.06 -31.41
N ILE A 432 5.17 -9.20 -30.40
CA ILE A 432 4.46 -7.91 -30.45
C ILE A 432 5.01 -7.04 -31.58
N GLU A 433 6.33 -6.89 -31.66
CA GLU A 433 6.99 -6.11 -32.71
C GLU A 433 6.70 -6.66 -34.12
N ASP A 434 6.69 -7.98 -34.28
CA ASP A 434 6.37 -8.65 -35.54
C ASP A 434 4.90 -8.46 -35.94
N CYS A 435 3.97 -8.59 -34.99
CA CYS A 435 2.55 -8.30 -35.22
C CYS A 435 2.34 -6.84 -35.65
N GLU A 436 2.99 -5.89 -34.97
CA GLU A 436 2.90 -4.47 -35.32
C GLU A 436 3.47 -4.17 -36.70
N ARG A 437 4.64 -4.75 -37.02
CA ARG A 437 5.26 -4.62 -38.35
C ARG A 437 4.38 -5.21 -39.45
N ALA A 438 3.74 -6.35 -39.15
CA ALA A 438 2.81 -7.02 -40.05
C ALA A 438 1.39 -6.41 -40.05
N ARG A 439 1.11 -5.42 -39.20
CA ARG A 439 -0.23 -4.83 -38.95
C ARG A 439 -1.30 -5.88 -38.63
N LYS A 440 -0.93 -6.92 -37.88
CA LYS A 440 -1.83 -7.96 -37.38
C LYS A 440 -2.30 -7.64 -35.96
N PRO A 441 -3.51 -8.07 -35.57
CA PRO A 441 -3.91 -7.99 -34.17
C PRO A 441 -2.96 -8.84 -33.30
N LEU A 442 -2.77 -8.39 -32.08
CA LEU A 442 -2.06 -9.17 -31.07
C LEU A 442 -2.92 -10.40 -30.67
N PRO A 443 -2.30 -11.54 -30.36
CA PRO A 443 -3.02 -12.65 -29.74
C PRO A 443 -3.74 -12.23 -28.46
N ASP A 444 -4.84 -12.88 -28.12
CA ASP A 444 -5.61 -12.51 -26.92
C ASP A 444 -4.92 -12.97 -25.62
N ASN A 445 -4.14 -14.06 -25.68
CA ASN A 445 -3.49 -14.68 -24.52
C ASN A 445 -1.96 -14.45 -24.52
N LEU A 446 -1.53 -13.19 -24.37
CA LEU A 446 -0.11 -12.90 -24.13
C LEU A 446 0.25 -13.21 -22.68
N GLN A 447 1.31 -13.98 -22.48
CA GLN A 447 1.96 -14.10 -21.17
C GLN A 447 2.64 -12.77 -20.83
N ARG A 448 2.30 -12.18 -19.69
CA ARG A 448 2.80 -10.88 -19.23
C ARG A 448 3.29 -10.92 -17.78
N ASP A 449 3.60 -12.12 -17.30
CA ASP A 449 3.84 -12.37 -15.88
C ASP A 449 5.11 -11.68 -15.37
N TYR A 450 6.14 -11.55 -16.22
CA TYR A 450 7.35 -10.80 -15.89
C TYR A 450 7.08 -9.30 -15.79
N GLU A 451 6.29 -8.74 -16.70
CA GLU A 451 5.88 -7.34 -16.73
C GLU A 451 5.05 -7.00 -15.49
N TYR A 452 4.08 -7.85 -15.16
CA TYR A 452 3.31 -7.71 -13.92
C TYR A 452 4.21 -7.79 -12.70
N PHE A 453 5.24 -8.66 -12.69
CA PHE A 453 6.19 -8.72 -11.58
C PHE A 453 7.04 -7.44 -11.45
N LEU A 454 7.48 -6.83 -12.55
CA LEU A 454 8.22 -5.55 -12.50
C LEU A 454 7.33 -4.39 -12.01
N GLU A 455 6.09 -4.32 -12.49
CA GLU A 455 5.10 -3.34 -12.04
C GLU A 455 4.67 -3.57 -10.59
N LEU A 456 4.63 -4.82 -10.15
CA LEU A 456 4.39 -5.20 -8.76
C LEU A 456 5.45 -4.58 -7.85
N LEU A 457 6.73 -4.74 -8.17
CA LEU A 457 7.82 -4.14 -7.39
C LEU A 457 7.76 -2.60 -7.49
N SER A 458 7.46 -2.06 -8.67
CA SER A 458 7.30 -0.60 -8.84
C SER A 458 6.26 -0.03 -7.87
N THR A 459 5.05 -0.58 -7.89
CA THR A 459 3.91 -0.10 -7.09
C THR A 459 4.09 -0.37 -5.61
N PHE A 460 4.66 -1.51 -5.24
CA PHE A 460 4.86 -1.90 -3.84
C PHE A 460 5.84 -0.97 -3.10
N TYR A 461 6.98 -0.65 -3.73
CA TYR A 461 8.05 0.13 -3.10
C TYR A 461 7.96 1.64 -3.35
N ALA A 462 7.06 2.11 -4.23
CA ALA A 462 6.97 3.52 -4.65
C ALA A 462 6.93 4.54 -3.51
N ASN A 463 6.30 4.20 -2.38
CA ASN A 463 6.19 5.09 -1.23
C ASN A 463 6.47 4.33 0.07
N ASP A 464 7.47 4.78 0.85
CA ASP A 464 7.79 4.22 2.16
C ASP A 464 7.07 4.99 3.28
N HIS A 465 5.75 4.80 3.41
CA HIS A 465 4.93 5.54 4.40
C HIS A 465 5.35 5.29 5.86
N MET A 466 5.86 4.08 6.13
CA MET A 466 6.22 3.62 7.48
C MET A 466 7.72 3.77 7.76
N ASN A 467 8.50 4.34 6.84
CA ASN A 467 9.97 4.49 6.92
C ASN A 467 10.66 3.17 7.31
N LEU A 468 10.30 2.08 6.64
CA LEU A 468 10.85 0.75 6.89
C LEU A 468 12.12 0.48 6.09
N HIS A 469 12.42 1.29 5.08
CA HIS A 469 13.61 1.19 4.23
C HIS A 469 13.77 -0.16 3.50
N LEU A 470 12.65 -0.83 3.19
CA LEU A 470 12.65 -2.18 2.59
C LEU A 470 13.31 -2.22 1.20
N SER A 471 13.27 -1.12 0.45
CA SER A 471 13.87 -1.03 -0.89
C SER A 471 15.41 -1.07 -0.85
N GLU A 472 16.02 -0.80 0.30
CA GLU A 472 17.49 -0.78 0.44
C GLU A 472 18.11 -2.17 0.28
N GLU A 473 17.36 -3.25 0.49
CA GLU A 473 17.83 -4.63 0.30
C GLU A 473 18.17 -4.97 -1.17
N PHE A 474 17.62 -4.23 -2.13
CA PHE A 474 17.92 -4.41 -3.56
C PHE A 474 19.30 -3.85 -3.95
N TRP A 475 19.96 -3.13 -3.05
CA TRP A 475 21.18 -2.38 -3.33
C TRP A 475 22.33 -2.83 -2.44
N ILE A 476 23.53 -2.86 -2.99
CA ILE A 476 24.76 -3.09 -2.20
C ILE A 476 25.40 -1.73 -1.96
N ALA A 477 25.60 -1.37 -0.69
CA ALA A 477 26.25 -0.12 -0.32
C ALA A 477 27.67 -0.05 -0.92
N ALA A 478 28.02 1.08 -1.53
CA ALA A 478 29.33 1.30 -2.14
C ALA A 478 30.49 1.10 -1.13
N ASP A 479 30.27 1.44 0.14
CA ASP A 479 31.25 1.28 1.22
C ASP A 479 31.46 -0.19 1.64
N ALA A 480 30.45 -1.05 1.46
CA ALA A 480 30.56 -2.48 1.74
C ALA A 480 31.48 -3.18 0.72
N LEU A 481 31.53 -2.68 -0.51
CA LEU A 481 32.46 -3.14 -1.55
C LEU A 481 33.90 -2.67 -1.31
N ALA A 482 34.07 -1.56 -0.57
CA ALA A 482 35.37 -0.96 -0.27
C ALA A 482 36.14 -1.64 0.88
N GLY A 483 35.63 -2.74 1.46
CA GLY A 483 36.35 -3.59 2.42
C GLY A 483 36.74 -2.92 3.74
N HIS A 484 36.09 -1.82 4.13
CA HIS A 484 36.36 -1.14 5.39
C HIS A 484 35.89 -2.00 6.57
N ARG A 485 36.84 -2.34 7.47
CA ARG A 485 36.78 -3.43 8.49
C ARG A 485 35.72 -3.29 9.60
N MET A 486 34.72 -2.43 9.47
CA MET A 486 33.73 -2.15 10.52
C MET A 486 32.26 -2.33 10.09
N MET A 487 31.98 -2.78 8.86
CA MET A 487 30.62 -3.14 8.40
C MET A 487 30.52 -4.59 7.92
N GLN A 488 29.35 -5.19 8.12
CA GLN A 488 29.03 -6.57 7.75
C GLN A 488 29.04 -6.74 6.22
N SER A 489 29.64 -7.83 5.73
CA SER A 489 29.59 -8.20 4.30
C SER A 489 28.13 -8.37 3.82
N PRO A 490 27.82 -8.08 2.55
CA PRO A 490 26.46 -8.24 2.02
C PRO A 490 26.00 -9.70 2.10
N THR A 491 24.72 -9.91 2.38
CA THR A 491 24.13 -11.26 2.45
C THR A 491 23.99 -11.87 1.05
N GLN A 492 23.91 -13.21 0.96
CA GLN A 492 23.69 -13.89 -0.33
C GLN A 492 22.37 -13.45 -1.01
N GLN A 493 21.35 -13.14 -0.21
CA GLN A 493 20.06 -12.65 -0.70
C GLN A 493 20.20 -11.24 -1.28
N GLN A 494 20.85 -10.31 -0.57
CA GLN A 494 21.14 -8.97 -1.09
C GLN A 494 21.96 -9.01 -2.38
N VAL A 495 22.95 -9.91 -2.47
CA VAL A 495 23.71 -10.12 -3.71
C VAL A 495 22.81 -10.62 -4.85
N ALA A 496 21.90 -11.56 -4.58
CA ALA A 496 20.96 -12.04 -5.58
C ALA A 496 19.98 -10.95 -6.05
N LEU A 497 19.49 -10.11 -5.13
CA LEU A 497 18.61 -8.99 -5.45
C LEU A 497 19.33 -7.92 -6.30
N ALA A 498 20.55 -7.55 -5.93
CA ALA A 498 21.35 -6.62 -6.72
C ALA A 498 21.64 -7.16 -8.12
N ASN A 499 22.02 -8.45 -8.22
CA ASN A 499 22.20 -9.14 -9.51
C ASN A 499 20.90 -9.17 -10.33
N PHE A 500 19.74 -9.30 -9.68
CA PHE A 500 18.45 -9.20 -10.36
C PHE A 500 18.25 -7.81 -10.96
N VAL A 501 18.46 -6.73 -10.20
CA VAL A 501 18.30 -5.35 -10.68
C VAL A 501 19.25 -5.06 -11.86
N GLU A 502 20.51 -5.48 -11.76
CA GLU A 502 21.50 -5.32 -12.83
C GLU A 502 21.16 -6.15 -14.07
N SER A 503 20.84 -7.44 -13.87
CA SER A 503 20.55 -8.33 -14.99
C SER A 503 19.29 -7.87 -15.73
N ALA A 504 18.22 -7.49 -15.00
CA ALA A 504 16.98 -6.98 -15.57
C ALA A 504 17.23 -5.74 -16.46
N GLY A 505 18.23 -4.91 -16.11
CA GLY A 505 18.63 -3.72 -16.87
C GLY A 505 19.52 -3.93 -18.09
N GLY A 506 19.86 -5.19 -18.41
CA GLY A 506 20.76 -5.57 -19.50
C GLY A 506 20.22 -5.29 -20.91
N THR A 507 20.39 -6.23 -21.84
CA THR A 507 19.87 -6.11 -23.22
C THR A 507 18.34 -6.15 -23.25
N LEU A 508 17.70 -4.99 -23.02
CA LEU A 508 16.25 -4.83 -22.98
C LEU A 508 15.67 -4.52 -24.37
N SER A 509 14.52 -5.13 -24.67
CA SER A 509 13.67 -4.72 -25.80
C SER A 509 13.00 -3.38 -25.50
N ALA A 510 12.56 -2.67 -26.55
CA ALA A 510 11.82 -1.41 -26.37
C ALA A 510 10.52 -1.60 -25.56
N TYR A 511 9.96 -2.81 -25.61
CA TYR A 511 8.74 -3.18 -24.89
C TYR A 511 8.95 -3.33 -23.37
N LEU A 512 10.03 -4.00 -22.94
CA LEU A 512 10.32 -4.20 -21.51
C LEU A 512 10.94 -2.98 -20.83
N TYR A 513 11.47 -2.04 -21.62
CA TYR A 513 12.15 -0.86 -21.12
C TYR A 513 11.31 -0.05 -20.10
N CYS A 514 10.03 0.23 -20.40
CA CYS A 514 9.20 1.04 -19.51
C CYS A 514 8.98 0.36 -18.15
N HIS A 515 8.67 -0.94 -18.16
CA HIS A 515 8.44 -1.74 -16.96
C HIS A 515 9.70 -1.80 -16.07
N TYR A 516 10.89 -1.93 -16.67
CA TYR A 516 12.15 -1.87 -15.94
C TYR A 516 12.39 -0.51 -15.29
N ILE A 517 12.14 0.60 -16.02
CA ILE A 517 12.30 1.96 -15.47
C ILE A 517 11.28 2.23 -14.35
N HIS A 518 10.04 1.77 -14.49
CA HIS A 518 9.04 1.85 -13.43
C HIS A 518 9.48 1.08 -12.19
N MET A 519 9.99 -0.14 -12.36
CA MET A 519 10.55 -0.92 -11.25
C MET A 519 11.65 -0.13 -10.54
N LEU A 520 12.64 0.40 -11.28
CA LEU A 520 13.73 1.22 -10.72
C LEU A 520 13.20 2.42 -9.93
N ALA A 521 12.17 3.11 -10.44
CA ALA A 521 11.57 4.24 -9.75
C ALA A 521 10.93 3.81 -8.43
N GLY A 522 10.26 2.66 -8.41
CA GLY A 522 9.66 2.10 -7.18
C GLY A 522 10.71 1.73 -6.13
N ILE A 523 11.76 1.01 -6.51
CA ILE A 523 12.82 0.57 -5.58
C ILE A 523 13.83 1.68 -5.21
N SER A 524 13.60 2.92 -5.64
CA SER A 524 14.43 4.11 -5.36
C SER A 524 13.75 5.11 -4.41
N SER A 525 12.85 4.62 -3.55
CA SER A 525 12.00 5.47 -2.71
C SER A 525 12.69 6.05 -1.46
N THR A 526 13.89 5.56 -1.08
CA THR A 526 14.70 6.11 0.01
C THR A 526 15.93 6.86 -0.51
N GLN A 527 16.57 7.68 0.33
CA GLN A 527 17.79 8.40 -0.04
C GLN A 527 18.92 7.45 -0.48
N SER A 528 19.16 6.36 0.26
CA SER A 528 20.21 5.38 -0.04
C SER A 528 19.94 4.65 -1.35
N SER A 529 18.71 4.15 -1.52
CA SER A 529 18.27 3.47 -2.75
C SER A 529 18.35 4.39 -3.98
N ALA A 530 17.93 5.65 -3.85
CA ALA A 530 18.01 6.64 -4.92
C ALA A 530 19.46 6.90 -5.36
N HIS A 531 20.37 7.03 -4.41
CA HIS A 531 21.80 7.21 -4.69
C HIS A 531 22.38 5.98 -5.41
N ALA A 532 22.07 4.77 -4.94
CA ALA A 532 22.51 3.54 -5.58
C ALA A 532 21.98 3.40 -7.01
N CYS A 533 20.71 3.74 -7.25
CA CYS A 533 20.13 3.74 -8.59
C CYS A 533 20.81 4.76 -9.53
N PHE A 534 21.09 5.98 -9.02
CA PHE A 534 21.82 7.00 -9.76
C PHE A 534 23.19 6.49 -10.22
N GLU A 535 23.96 5.90 -9.29
CA GLU A 535 25.29 5.38 -9.59
C GLU A 535 25.26 4.16 -10.53
N LEU A 536 24.30 3.25 -10.38
CA LEU A 536 24.11 2.11 -11.30
C LEU A 536 23.99 2.59 -12.75
N LEU A 537 23.11 3.56 -13.01
CA LEU A 537 22.88 4.08 -14.36
C LEU A 537 23.97 5.05 -14.85
N ARG A 538 24.79 5.57 -13.92
CA ARG A 538 25.98 6.38 -14.21
C ARG A 538 27.15 5.51 -14.67
N PHE A 539 27.38 4.37 -14.01
CA PHE A 539 28.47 3.43 -14.30
C PHE A 539 28.14 2.39 -15.37
N ALA A 540 26.89 2.29 -15.82
CA ALA A 540 26.47 1.50 -16.99
C ALA A 540 27.13 1.91 -18.35
N LYS A 541 28.18 2.74 -18.32
CA LYS A 541 28.99 3.15 -19.47
C LYS A 541 29.75 1.99 -20.10
N ASP A 542 30.23 1.03 -19.29
CA ASP A 542 31.12 -0.04 -19.77
C ASP A 542 30.38 -1.15 -20.53
N THR A 543 29.06 -1.28 -20.34
CA THR A 543 28.22 -2.27 -21.02
C THR A 543 27.53 -1.75 -22.28
N GLY A 544 27.55 -0.44 -22.52
CA GLY A 544 26.91 0.15 -23.70
C GLY A 544 25.40 -0.17 -23.80
N GLY A 545 24.72 -0.35 -22.66
CA GLY A 545 23.28 -0.63 -22.60
C GLY A 545 22.40 0.60 -22.87
N PRO A 546 21.12 0.43 -23.25
CA PRO A 546 20.18 1.53 -23.54
C PRO A 546 19.77 2.33 -22.29
N THR A 547 20.07 1.83 -21.10
CA THR A 547 19.60 2.36 -19.80
C THR A 547 20.52 3.40 -19.16
N CYS A 548 21.70 3.70 -19.73
CA CYS A 548 22.63 4.64 -19.10
C CYS A 548 22.22 6.12 -19.23
N TRP A 549 22.55 6.94 -18.21
CA TRP A 549 22.19 8.36 -18.19
C TRP A 549 22.67 9.14 -19.42
N ASN A 550 23.87 8.84 -19.92
CA ASN A 550 24.40 9.48 -21.11
C ASN A 550 23.50 9.30 -22.34
N ARG A 551 22.97 8.09 -22.57
CA ARG A 551 22.09 7.83 -23.70
C ARG A 551 20.72 8.46 -23.50
N ILE A 552 20.19 8.41 -22.28
CA ILE A 552 18.92 9.05 -21.90
C ILE A 552 18.97 10.54 -22.20
N PHE A 553 19.99 11.27 -21.71
CA PHE A 553 20.09 12.71 -21.93
C PHE A 553 20.42 13.06 -23.39
N GLN A 554 21.24 12.25 -24.08
CA GLN A 554 21.41 12.39 -25.53
C GLN A 554 20.08 12.26 -26.28
N ALA A 555 19.22 11.30 -25.89
CA ALA A 555 17.90 11.15 -26.48
C ALA A 555 17.03 12.40 -26.24
N PHE A 556 16.95 12.93 -25.01
CA PHE A 556 16.22 14.17 -24.74
C PHE A 556 16.71 15.36 -25.59
N LEU A 557 18.03 15.51 -25.76
CA LEU A 557 18.61 16.54 -26.62
C LEU A 557 18.28 16.32 -28.11
N LEU A 558 18.25 15.08 -28.58
CA LEU A 558 17.83 14.74 -29.95
C LEU A 558 16.35 15.05 -30.18
N TYR A 559 15.46 14.69 -29.23
CA TYR A 559 14.05 15.05 -29.30
C TYR A 559 13.88 16.58 -29.30
N ARG A 560 14.56 17.30 -28.41
CA ARG A 560 14.55 18.76 -28.40
C ARG A 560 14.91 19.36 -29.76
N ASN A 561 16.01 18.92 -30.35
CA ASN A 561 16.50 19.48 -31.62
C ASN A 561 15.55 19.16 -32.79
N THR A 562 14.92 18.00 -32.77
CA THR A 562 14.01 17.53 -33.82
C THR A 562 12.66 18.25 -33.80
N TYR A 563 12.11 18.51 -32.61
CA TYR A 563 10.76 19.06 -32.43
C TYR A 563 10.73 20.58 -32.13
N ARG A 564 11.89 21.25 -32.14
CA ARG A 564 11.96 22.71 -32.01
C ARG A 564 11.30 23.41 -33.20
N PRO A 565 10.46 24.45 -32.99
CA PRO A 565 9.74 25.14 -34.06
C PRO A 565 10.64 25.66 -35.20
N ASP A 566 11.81 26.21 -34.87
CA ASP A 566 12.77 26.76 -35.84
C ASP A 566 13.31 25.70 -36.81
N THR A 567 13.46 24.46 -36.34
CA THR A 567 13.96 23.34 -37.15
C THR A 567 12.89 22.83 -38.12
N LEU A 568 11.61 22.89 -37.73
CA LEU A 568 10.47 22.46 -38.54
C LEU A 568 10.15 23.43 -39.69
N LEU A 569 10.42 24.73 -39.50
CA LEU A 569 10.27 25.76 -40.52
C LEU A 569 11.40 25.71 -41.58
N ASN A 570 12.60 25.29 -41.19
CA ASN A 570 13.79 25.22 -42.07
C ASN A 570 13.89 23.92 -42.90
N GLN A 571 13.04 22.92 -42.67
CA GLN A 571 12.92 21.74 -43.53
C GLN A 571 11.98 22.01 -44.71
N GLN A 572 12.27 23.04 -45.52
CA GLN A 572 11.70 23.12 -46.87
C GLN A 572 12.43 22.10 -47.77
N PRO A 573 11.72 21.25 -48.53
CA PRO A 573 12.37 20.44 -49.55
C PRO A 573 12.95 21.36 -50.62
N GLN A 574 14.26 21.29 -50.82
CA GLN A 574 14.93 21.83 -51.99
C GLN A 574 14.19 21.31 -53.24
N THR A 575 13.65 22.27 -53.99
CA THR A 575 13.01 22.19 -55.30
C THR A 575 13.17 20.88 -56.07
N SER A 576 12.07 20.14 -56.24
CA SER A 576 11.74 19.48 -57.49
C SER A 576 10.32 19.89 -57.87
N PHE A 577 10.22 20.63 -58.98
CA PHE A 577 8.97 21.17 -59.52
C PHE A 577 7.99 20.03 -59.83
N GLY A 578 6.79 20.06 -59.23
CA GLY A 578 5.64 19.30 -59.72
C GLY A 578 4.94 18.34 -58.77
N ALA A 579 4.71 18.69 -57.50
CA ALA A 579 3.73 18.01 -56.66
C ALA A 579 2.97 19.01 -55.78
N SER A 580 1.64 18.86 -55.71
CA SER A 580 0.72 19.68 -54.92
C SER A 580 1.15 19.85 -53.46
N PRO A 581 0.79 20.97 -52.80
CA PRO A 581 1.11 21.17 -51.38
C PRO A 581 0.26 20.19 -50.55
N SER A 582 0.82 19.03 -50.22
CA SER A 582 0.31 18.24 -49.12
C SER A 582 0.68 18.96 -47.83
N THR A 583 -0.34 19.27 -47.03
CA THR A 583 -0.24 19.68 -45.62
C THR A 583 0.95 18.98 -44.95
N SER A 584 1.96 19.76 -44.57
CA SER A 584 3.09 19.29 -43.76
C SER A 584 2.52 18.76 -42.44
N ALA A 585 2.33 17.45 -42.33
CA ALA A 585 1.88 16.82 -41.11
C ALA A 585 2.83 17.23 -39.97
N ILE A 586 2.28 17.85 -38.93
CA ILE A 586 3.02 18.18 -37.71
C ILE A 586 3.63 16.87 -37.21
N LYS A 587 4.96 16.77 -37.22
CA LYS A 587 5.66 15.61 -36.66
C LYS A 587 5.36 15.61 -35.16
N THR A 588 4.75 14.53 -34.66
CA THR A 588 4.52 14.28 -33.23
C THR A 588 5.37 13.10 -32.80
N ILE A 589 5.87 13.12 -31.56
CA ILE A 589 6.60 11.98 -30.96
C ILE A 589 5.67 10.76 -30.96
N ALA A 590 6.20 9.58 -31.26
CA ALA A 590 5.40 8.36 -31.26
C ALA A 590 4.85 8.09 -29.85
N PRO A 591 3.59 7.64 -29.67
CA PRO A 591 3.00 7.44 -28.34
C PRO A 591 3.84 6.55 -27.41
N LYS A 592 4.46 5.49 -27.96
CA LYS A 592 5.35 4.60 -27.20
C LYS A 592 6.60 5.30 -26.69
N GLU A 593 7.17 6.19 -27.50
CA GLU A 593 8.33 7.00 -27.11
C GLU A 593 7.94 8.02 -26.04
N VAL A 594 6.74 8.61 -26.13
CA VAL A 594 6.20 9.50 -25.08
C VAL A 594 6.11 8.76 -23.75
N THR A 595 5.55 7.54 -23.72
CA THR A 595 5.47 6.73 -22.51
C THR A 595 6.86 6.44 -21.93
N ALA A 596 7.83 6.07 -22.77
CA ALA A 596 9.20 5.83 -22.34
C ALA A 596 9.89 7.09 -21.78
N LEU A 597 9.69 8.25 -22.41
CA LEU A 597 10.22 9.53 -21.92
C LEU A 597 9.58 9.95 -20.60
N ILE A 598 8.29 9.67 -20.40
CA ILE A 598 7.61 9.92 -19.12
C ILE A 598 8.15 9.00 -18.02
N ALA A 599 8.32 7.69 -18.29
CA ALA A 599 8.93 6.75 -17.35
C ALA A 599 10.34 7.20 -16.93
N VAL A 600 11.16 7.51 -17.94
CA VAL A 600 12.23 8.52 -17.96
C VAL A 600 12.26 9.52 -16.81
N LEU A 601 11.43 10.54 -17.01
CA LEU A 601 11.29 11.71 -16.17
C LEU A 601 10.79 11.38 -14.76
N ASN A 602 9.92 10.38 -14.62
CA ASN A 602 9.44 9.92 -13.32
C ASN A 602 10.58 9.30 -12.50
N LEU A 603 11.46 8.50 -13.11
CA LEU A 603 12.64 7.97 -12.42
C LEU A 603 13.58 9.10 -11.96
N ILE A 604 13.85 10.07 -12.84
CA ILE A 604 14.68 11.24 -12.49
C ILE A 604 14.02 12.06 -11.38
N GLU A 605 12.68 12.25 -11.42
CA GLU A 605 11.93 12.93 -10.37
C GLU A 605 12.11 12.23 -9.03
N VAL A 606 11.93 10.92 -8.96
CA VAL A 606 12.07 10.15 -7.72
C VAL A 606 13.49 10.27 -7.17
N ILE A 607 14.52 10.02 -7.98
CA ILE A 607 15.91 10.08 -7.53
C ILE A 607 16.26 11.50 -7.04
N ALA A 608 15.95 12.52 -7.82
CA ALA A 608 16.23 13.90 -7.46
C ALA A 608 15.43 14.36 -6.23
N ALA A 609 14.23 13.82 -6.02
CA ALA A 609 13.42 14.14 -4.85
C ALA A 609 13.97 13.54 -3.56
N GLN A 610 14.62 12.38 -3.62
CA GLN A 610 15.08 11.64 -2.43
C GLN A 610 16.55 11.90 -2.07
N ASP A 611 17.45 12.08 -3.05
CA ASP A 611 18.88 12.28 -2.80
C ASP A 611 19.39 13.62 -3.35
N GLU A 612 19.97 14.43 -2.46
CA GLU A 612 20.58 15.72 -2.83
C GLU A 612 21.85 15.57 -3.65
N VAL A 613 22.68 14.57 -3.34
CA VAL A 613 23.96 14.37 -4.05
C VAL A 613 23.70 14.02 -5.51
N SER A 614 22.78 13.08 -5.77
CA SER A 614 22.33 12.72 -7.11
C SER A 614 21.67 13.90 -7.83
N ARG A 615 20.84 14.69 -7.14
CA ARG A 615 20.20 15.90 -7.70
C ARG A 615 21.22 16.93 -8.17
N ILE A 616 22.26 17.22 -7.37
CA ILE A 616 23.35 18.11 -7.77
C ILE A 616 24.17 17.48 -8.90
N GLY A 617 24.50 16.18 -8.78
CA GLY A 617 25.24 15.44 -9.80
C GLY A 617 24.57 15.45 -11.18
N PHE A 618 23.24 15.37 -11.22
CA PHE A 618 22.44 15.58 -12.41
C PHE A 618 22.61 16.99 -12.99
N PHE A 619 22.44 18.01 -12.16
CA PHE A 619 22.45 19.41 -12.57
C PHE A 619 23.82 19.89 -13.08
N GLU A 620 24.89 19.50 -12.40
CA GLU A 620 26.25 19.95 -12.72
C GLU A 620 26.90 19.18 -13.89
N HIS A 621 26.30 18.07 -14.34
CA HIS A 621 26.93 17.24 -15.38
C HIS A 621 26.95 17.94 -16.75
N PRO A 622 28.15 18.22 -17.33
CA PRO A 622 28.27 19.12 -18.49
C PRO A 622 27.66 18.55 -19.78
N GLN A 623 27.59 17.23 -19.91
CA GLN A 623 27.05 16.57 -21.11
C GLN A 623 25.53 16.40 -21.07
N TRP A 624 24.91 16.44 -19.89
CA TRP A 624 23.48 16.16 -19.75
C TRP A 624 22.63 17.40 -20.01
N GLN A 625 23.19 18.59 -19.74
CA GLN A 625 22.59 19.88 -20.07
C GLN A 625 21.11 19.95 -19.69
N ILE A 626 20.77 19.62 -18.44
CA ILE A 626 19.37 19.48 -17.96
C ILE A 626 18.52 20.70 -18.30
N THR A 627 19.06 21.89 -18.09
CA THR A 627 18.39 23.16 -18.39
C THR A 627 18.08 23.27 -19.88
N GLY A 628 19.08 23.00 -20.73
CA GLY A 628 18.90 22.96 -22.18
C GLY A 628 17.89 21.90 -22.61
N ALA A 629 18.01 20.68 -22.11
CA ALA A 629 17.16 19.55 -22.49
C ALA A 629 15.69 19.79 -22.11
N PHE A 630 15.43 20.07 -20.83
CA PHE A 630 14.06 20.10 -20.29
C PHE A 630 13.32 21.40 -20.64
N PHE A 631 13.91 22.59 -20.43
CA PHE A 631 13.26 23.84 -20.83
C PHE A 631 13.15 23.96 -22.35
N GLY A 632 14.12 23.40 -23.08
CA GLY A 632 14.04 23.28 -24.54
C GLY A 632 12.85 22.45 -25.01
N LEU A 633 12.57 21.33 -24.36
CA LEU A 633 11.40 20.49 -24.66
C LEU A 633 10.08 21.13 -24.22
N LEU A 634 10.05 21.86 -23.10
CA LEU A 634 8.85 22.62 -22.68
C LEU A 634 8.42 23.65 -23.73
N SER A 635 9.39 24.19 -24.47
CA SER A 635 9.17 25.14 -25.58
C SER A 635 8.73 24.45 -26.89
N CYS A 636 8.79 23.12 -26.97
CA CYS A 636 8.38 22.35 -28.14
C CYS A 636 6.88 22.00 -28.10
N ARG A 637 6.31 21.67 -29.27
CA ARG A 637 4.92 21.19 -29.41
C ARG A 637 4.84 19.69 -29.09
N ILE A 638 4.90 19.36 -27.80
CA ILE A 638 4.81 17.98 -27.27
C ILE A 638 3.50 17.78 -26.49
N SER A 639 3.17 16.52 -26.15
CA SER A 639 1.96 16.22 -25.37
C SER A 639 2.00 16.86 -23.98
N LEU A 640 0.82 17.22 -23.45
CA LEU A 640 0.71 17.80 -22.12
C LEU A 640 1.15 16.83 -21.01
N ASP A 641 0.98 15.52 -21.20
CA ASP A 641 1.47 14.51 -20.25
C ASP A 641 3.00 14.57 -20.12
N LEU A 642 3.71 14.76 -21.25
CA LEU A 642 5.16 14.89 -21.24
C LEU A 642 5.60 16.23 -20.61
N LYS A 643 4.88 17.33 -20.88
CA LYS A 643 5.15 18.61 -20.20
C LYS A 643 4.87 18.56 -18.71
N ALA A 644 3.82 17.86 -18.29
CA ALA A 644 3.48 17.66 -16.88
C ALA A 644 4.59 16.86 -16.17
N ALA A 645 5.09 15.80 -16.79
CA ALA A 645 6.24 15.04 -16.29
C ALA A 645 7.50 15.93 -16.19
N LEU A 646 7.81 16.72 -17.23
CA LEU A 646 8.94 17.67 -17.19
C LEU A 646 8.83 18.66 -16.03
N PHE A 647 7.65 19.24 -15.79
CA PHE A 647 7.45 20.15 -14.65
C PHE A 647 7.61 19.45 -13.30
N ASN A 648 7.13 18.21 -13.16
CA ASN A 648 7.31 17.44 -11.93
C ASN A 648 8.80 17.12 -11.67
N THR A 649 9.53 16.69 -12.70
CA THR A 649 10.98 16.47 -12.61
C THR A 649 11.72 17.75 -12.24
N LEU A 650 11.43 18.87 -12.92
CA LEU A 650 12.03 20.17 -12.59
C LEU A 650 11.69 20.61 -11.16
N SER A 651 10.47 20.33 -10.67
CA SER A 651 10.07 20.59 -9.29
C SER A 651 10.95 19.82 -8.30
N ALA A 652 11.27 18.55 -8.57
CA ALA A 652 12.20 17.78 -7.72
C ALA A 652 13.60 18.43 -7.63
N PHE A 653 14.10 19.00 -8.73
CA PHE A 653 15.37 19.73 -8.75
C PHE A 653 15.36 21.01 -7.90
N THR A 654 14.23 21.71 -7.82
CA THR A 654 14.10 22.98 -7.06
C THR A 654 14.16 22.80 -5.54
N LYS A 655 14.20 21.56 -5.03
CA LYS A 655 14.46 21.29 -3.61
C LYS A 655 15.81 21.84 -3.14
N THR A 656 16.81 21.91 -4.03
CA THR A 656 18.07 22.61 -3.76
C THR A 656 17.93 24.09 -4.15
N PRO A 657 18.17 25.04 -3.21
CA PRO A 657 17.87 26.45 -3.40
C PRO A 657 18.69 27.10 -4.53
N GLU A 658 19.95 26.71 -4.72
CA GLU A 658 20.80 27.22 -5.79
C GLU A 658 20.24 26.87 -7.18
N ILE A 659 19.70 25.66 -7.33
CA ILE A 659 19.09 25.20 -8.57
C ILE A 659 17.78 25.96 -8.82
N ALA A 660 16.97 26.19 -7.78
CA ALA A 660 15.74 26.98 -7.89
C ALA A 660 16.02 28.42 -8.38
N MET A 661 17.06 29.07 -7.84
CA MET A 661 17.51 30.40 -8.28
C MET A 661 17.96 30.38 -9.75
N HIS A 662 18.68 29.35 -10.17
CA HIS A 662 19.13 29.21 -11.56
C HIS A 662 17.95 29.02 -12.52
N PHE A 663 16.97 28.17 -12.15
CA PHE A 663 15.76 27.96 -12.94
C PHE A 663 14.92 29.23 -13.04
N TRP A 664 14.84 30.05 -12.00
CA TRP A 664 14.17 31.35 -12.08
C TRP A 664 14.77 32.26 -13.15
N LYS A 665 16.11 32.35 -13.22
CA LYS A 665 16.79 33.13 -14.28
C LYS A 665 16.43 32.61 -15.67
N ILE A 666 16.44 31.29 -15.88
CA ILE A 666 16.07 30.68 -17.16
C ILE A 666 14.61 30.98 -17.52
N ILE A 667 13.69 30.91 -16.57
CA ILE A 667 12.26 31.24 -16.77
C ILE A 667 12.12 32.66 -17.33
N GLY A 668 12.89 33.61 -16.81
CA GLY A 668 12.95 34.98 -17.32
C GLY A 668 13.59 35.09 -18.69
N GLU A 669 14.70 34.38 -18.94
CA GLU A 669 15.38 34.37 -20.25
C GLU A 669 14.53 33.80 -21.39
N ILE A 670 13.72 32.77 -21.11
CA ILE A 670 12.82 32.16 -22.10
C ILE A 670 11.42 32.79 -22.10
N ASP A 671 11.17 33.78 -21.23
CA ASP A 671 9.88 34.47 -21.09
C ASP A 671 8.70 33.48 -20.94
N LEU A 672 8.87 32.41 -20.13
CA LEU A 672 7.96 31.25 -20.09
C LEU A 672 6.48 31.59 -19.82
N PHE A 673 6.26 32.60 -18.96
CA PHE A 673 4.94 33.08 -18.56
C PHE A 673 4.56 34.41 -19.22
N ALA A 674 5.37 34.90 -20.16
CA ALA A 674 5.06 36.14 -20.88
C ALA A 674 3.85 35.94 -21.82
N PRO A 675 3.09 37.02 -22.08
CA PRO A 675 2.04 36.98 -23.08
C PRO A 675 2.62 36.69 -24.47
N MET A 676 1.86 35.98 -25.31
CA MET A 676 2.25 35.72 -26.69
C MET A 676 2.19 37.00 -27.54
N GLU A 677 2.99 37.10 -28.61
CA GLU A 677 3.07 38.32 -29.46
C GLU A 677 1.71 38.83 -29.99
N ASN A 678 0.72 37.94 -30.14
CA ASN A 678 -0.61 38.26 -30.66
C ASN A 678 -1.75 38.00 -29.65
N SER A 679 -1.45 37.78 -28.37
CA SER A 679 -2.45 37.48 -27.34
C SER A 679 -1.96 37.88 -25.95
N ASP A 680 -2.81 38.54 -25.18
CA ASP A 680 -2.54 38.86 -23.77
C ASP A 680 -2.41 37.59 -22.88
N MET A 681 -2.67 36.39 -23.44
CA MET A 681 -2.53 35.13 -22.73
C MET A 681 -1.14 34.51 -22.94
N PRO A 682 -0.51 33.98 -21.86
CA PRO A 682 0.67 33.13 -21.97
C PRO A 682 0.39 31.83 -22.73
N ALA A 683 1.41 31.28 -23.40
CA ALA A 683 1.29 30.02 -24.14
C ALA A 683 0.81 28.85 -23.25
N ILE A 684 1.33 28.77 -22.02
CA ILE A 684 0.91 27.76 -21.03
C ILE A 684 -0.58 27.91 -20.67
N ALA A 685 -1.06 29.15 -20.51
CA ALA A 685 -2.47 29.40 -20.21
C ALA A 685 -3.38 28.97 -21.37
N TYR A 686 -2.96 29.24 -22.60
CA TYR A 686 -3.68 28.81 -23.79
C TYR A 686 -3.75 27.27 -23.89
N GLU A 687 -2.64 26.57 -23.64
CA GLU A 687 -2.62 25.10 -23.65
C GLU A 687 -3.55 24.48 -22.59
N ILE A 688 -3.66 25.09 -21.41
CA ILE A 688 -4.60 24.64 -20.36
C ILE A 688 -6.05 24.80 -20.84
N GLU A 689 -6.40 25.95 -21.39
CA GLU A 689 -7.77 26.24 -21.85
C GLU A 689 -8.16 25.36 -23.05
N GLU A 690 -7.23 25.07 -23.96
CA GLU A 690 -7.51 24.26 -25.15
C GLU A 690 -7.58 22.76 -24.85
N PHE A 691 -6.72 22.22 -23.97
CA PHE A 691 -6.57 20.76 -23.83
C PHE A 691 -6.99 20.20 -22.45
N GLU A 692 -6.83 20.93 -21.34
CA GLU A 692 -7.20 20.43 -20.00
C GLU A 692 -8.67 20.72 -19.65
N VAL A 693 -9.16 21.92 -19.96
CA VAL A 693 -10.54 22.32 -19.65
C VAL A 693 -11.58 21.36 -20.29
N PRO A 694 -11.43 20.95 -21.56
CA PRO A 694 -12.37 19.99 -22.17
C PRO A 694 -12.30 18.60 -21.53
N THR A 695 -11.12 18.15 -21.10
CA THR A 695 -10.91 16.83 -20.51
C THR A 695 -11.27 16.78 -19.02
N GLN A 696 -11.44 17.95 -18.38
CA GLN A 696 -11.75 18.12 -16.96
C GLN A 696 -10.73 17.48 -16.01
N LYS A 697 -9.51 17.26 -16.52
CA LYS A 697 -8.34 16.74 -15.80
C LYS A 697 -7.23 17.80 -15.91
N TYR A 698 -6.68 18.20 -14.78
CA TYR A 698 -5.75 19.33 -14.66
C TYR A 698 -4.35 18.89 -14.20
N THR A 699 -3.84 17.79 -14.77
CA THR A 699 -2.55 17.21 -14.43
C THR A 699 -1.39 18.16 -14.75
N PHE A 700 -1.40 18.78 -15.93
CA PHE A 700 -0.38 19.72 -16.38
C PHE A 700 -0.39 21.01 -15.55
N LEU A 701 -1.56 21.61 -15.30
CA LEU A 701 -1.68 22.75 -14.40
C LEU A 701 -1.15 22.41 -12.99
N LYS A 702 -1.52 21.25 -12.44
CA LYS A 702 -1.04 20.83 -11.11
C LYS A 702 0.48 20.70 -11.07
N SER A 703 1.10 20.08 -12.07
CA SER A 703 2.56 19.96 -12.16
C SER A 703 3.24 21.32 -12.29
N CYS A 704 2.68 22.24 -13.08
CA CYS A 704 3.20 23.60 -13.22
C CYS A 704 3.17 24.36 -11.88
N LEU A 705 2.07 24.24 -11.11
CA LEU A 705 1.96 24.85 -9.79
C LEU A 705 2.94 24.23 -8.77
N LYS A 706 3.12 22.90 -8.80
CA LYS A 706 4.10 22.18 -7.97
C LYS A 706 5.53 22.65 -8.25
N PHE A 707 5.85 22.99 -9.50
CA PHE A 707 7.14 23.56 -9.91
C PHE A 707 7.33 25.01 -9.44
N LEU A 708 6.31 25.85 -9.59
CA LEU A 708 6.38 27.27 -9.23
C LEU A 708 6.52 27.50 -7.72
N GLN A 709 5.89 26.65 -6.90
CA GLN A 709 5.86 26.83 -5.46
C GLN A 709 7.24 27.04 -4.80
N PRO A 710 8.18 26.08 -4.88
CA PRO A 710 9.49 26.22 -4.24
C PRO A 710 10.31 27.37 -4.85
N ILE A 711 10.13 27.68 -6.13
CA ILE A 711 10.86 28.78 -6.78
C ILE A 711 10.43 30.12 -6.21
N ILE A 712 9.12 30.37 -6.11
CA ILE A 712 8.57 31.61 -5.54
C ILE A 712 8.97 31.76 -4.06
N GLU A 713 8.95 30.67 -3.30
CA GLU A 713 9.40 30.64 -1.89
C GLU A 713 10.89 31.02 -1.72
N GLN A 714 11.75 30.68 -2.68
CA GLN A 714 13.16 31.08 -2.66
C GLN A 714 13.37 32.52 -3.16
N GLN A 715 12.61 32.96 -4.18
CA GLN A 715 12.68 34.34 -4.66
C GLN A 715 12.29 35.35 -3.57
N LEU A 716 11.36 35.00 -2.69
CA LEU A 716 11.01 35.77 -1.49
C LEU A 716 12.21 36.15 -0.59
N LYS A 717 13.34 35.43 -0.70
CA LYS A 717 14.52 35.62 0.15
C LYS A 717 15.67 36.38 -0.54
N THR A 718 15.52 36.76 -1.81
CA THR A 718 16.61 37.30 -2.65
C THR A 718 16.13 38.48 -3.52
N ASP A 719 17.05 39.21 -4.15
CA ASP A 719 16.70 40.32 -5.05
C ASP A 719 15.88 39.83 -6.26
N ILE A 720 14.68 40.39 -6.40
CA ILE A 720 13.64 39.91 -7.31
C ILE A 720 13.80 40.51 -8.71
N ASP A 721 13.79 39.67 -9.75
CA ASP A 721 13.50 40.13 -11.11
C ASP A 721 12.00 40.45 -11.24
N MET A 722 11.69 41.75 -11.15
CA MET A 722 10.32 42.26 -11.12
C MET A 722 9.53 41.97 -12.39
N ARG A 723 10.18 41.86 -13.56
CA ARG A 723 9.49 41.61 -14.83
C ARG A 723 8.95 40.19 -14.90
N SER A 724 9.83 39.21 -14.68
CA SER A 724 9.48 37.79 -14.69
C SER A 724 8.48 37.45 -13.58
N LEU A 725 8.61 38.09 -12.42
CA LEU A 725 7.64 37.96 -11.33
C LEU A 725 6.26 38.49 -11.74
N GLY A 726 6.19 39.66 -12.38
CA GLY A 726 4.94 40.24 -12.87
C GLY A 726 4.18 39.30 -13.81
N HIS A 727 4.87 38.74 -14.81
CA HIS A 727 4.28 37.76 -15.73
C HIS A 727 3.75 36.50 -15.01
N CYS A 728 4.53 35.97 -14.06
CA CYS A 728 4.13 34.81 -13.26
C CYS A 728 2.89 35.09 -12.38
N VAL A 729 2.84 36.24 -11.72
CA VAL A 729 1.70 36.65 -10.88
C VAL A 729 0.44 36.84 -11.73
N VAL A 730 0.57 37.50 -12.90
CA VAL A 730 -0.55 37.67 -13.84
C VAL A 730 -1.09 36.31 -14.28
N PHE A 731 -0.21 35.36 -14.62
CA PHE A 731 -0.61 33.98 -14.93
C PHE A 731 -1.39 33.33 -13.78
N LEU A 732 -0.82 33.33 -12.56
CA LEU A 732 -1.42 32.68 -11.39
C LEU A 732 -2.78 33.30 -11.00
N VAL A 733 -2.90 34.62 -11.05
CA VAL A 733 -4.14 35.31 -10.65
C VAL A 733 -5.19 35.23 -11.75
N ASN A 734 -4.86 35.69 -12.97
CA ASN A 734 -5.87 35.91 -14.02
C ASN A 734 -6.24 34.61 -14.75
N HIS A 735 -5.28 33.70 -14.94
CA HIS A 735 -5.49 32.50 -15.75
C HIS A 735 -5.67 31.22 -14.91
N VAL A 736 -5.39 31.27 -13.61
CA VAL A 736 -5.57 30.12 -12.72
C VAL A 736 -6.60 30.42 -11.63
N LEU A 737 -6.30 31.30 -10.67
CA LEU A 737 -7.13 31.55 -9.48
C LEU A 737 -8.56 32.03 -9.83
N LEU A 738 -8.69 33.06 -10.66
CA LEU A 738 -9.99 33.61 -11.04
C LEU A 738 -10.83 32.65 -11.89
N LYS A 739 -10.21 31.65 -12.52
CA LYS A 739 -10.86 30.67 -13.40
C LYS A 739 -11.29 29.39 -12.68
N ILE A 740 -10.85 29.13 -11.44
CA ILE A 740 -11.25 27.93 -10.67
C ILE A 740 -12.77 27.80 -10.53
N PRO A 741 -13.52 28.86 -10.13
CA PRO A 741 -14.97 28.74 -9.95
C PRO A 741 -15.69 28.41 -11.25
N THR A 742 -15.14 28.81 -12.39
CA THR A 742 -15.70 28.59 -13.73
C THR A 742 -15.29 27.23 -14.33
N ARG A 743 -14.24 26.59 -13.81
CA ARG A 743 -13.73 25.31 -14.33
C ARG A 743 -14.49 24.11 -13.73
N THR A 744 -14.83 23.15 -14.60
CA THR A 744 -15.40 21.86 -14.19
C THR A 744 -14.28 20.84 -13.95
N PHE A 745 -14.40 20.08 -12.87
CA PHE A 745 -13.42 19.06 -12.45
C PHE A 745 -14.07 17.68 -12.45
N LYS A 746 -13.35 16.66 -12.94
CA LYS A 746 -13.83 15.27 -12.91
C LYS A 746 -13.87 14.71 -11.49
N SER A 747 -12.93 15.11 -10.62
CA SER A 747 -12.86 14.68 -9.22
C SER A 747 -12.91 15.88 -8.27
N ILE A 748 -13.68 15.73 -7.18
CA ILE A 748 -13.73 16.73 -6.10
C ILE A 748 -12.36 16.84 -5.41
N GLN A 749 -11.62 15.74 -5.28
CA GLN A 749 -10.28 15.73 -4.66
C GLN A 749 -9.31 16.56 -5.48
N GLU A 750 -9.35 16.43 -6.81
CA GLU A 750 -8.51 17.19 -7.73
C GLU A 750 -8.79 18.70 -7.61
N LYS A 751 -10.08 19.08 -7.53
CA LYS A 751 -10.47 20.48 -7.27
C LYS A 751 -9.89 21.00 -5.95
N VAL A 752 -10.01 20.21 -4.88
CA VAL A 752 -9.50 20.58 -3.55
C VAL A 752 -7.99 20.74 -3.56
N ILE A 753 -7.25 19.77 -4.11
CA ILE A 753 -5.79 19.79 -4.20
C ILE A 753 -5.32 21.00 -4.99
N THR A 754 -5.88 21.25 -6.17
CA THR A 754 -5.53 22.42 -7.00
C THR A 754 -5.83 23.72 -6.26
N SER A 755 -6.96 23.80 -5.53
CA SER A 755 -7.31 24.96 -4.72
C SER A 755 -6.32 25.20 -3.55
N ILE A 756 -5.85 24.13 -2.90
CA ILE A 756 -4.86 24.22 -1.81
C ILE A 756 -3.52 24.74 -2.33
N PHE A 757 -3.00 24.20 -3.43
CA PHE A 757 -1.75 24.68 -4.03
C PHE A 757 -1.81 26.18 -4.31
N ILE A 758 -2.93 26.65 -4.87
CA ILE A 758 -3.12 28.06 -5.20
C ILE A 758 -3.28 28.91 -3.95
N PHE A 759 -3.95 28.41 -2.91
CA PHE A 759 -4.05 29.14 -1.63
C PHE A 759 -2.67 29.36 -0.99
N ASN A 760 -1.83 28.31 -0.99
CA ASN A 760 -0.45 28.43 -0.53
C ASN A 760 0.31 29.46 -1.37
N GLN A 761 0.21 29.39 -2.71
CA GLN A 761 0.81 30.38 -3.61
C GLN A 761 0.31 31.81 -3.36
N LYS A 762 -0.99 32.01 -3.13
CA LYS A 762 -1.58 33.30 -2.82
C LYS A 762 -0.99 33.89 -1.53
N HIS A 763 -0.81 33.07 -0.50
CA HIS A 763 -0.18 33.51 0.75
C HIS A 763 1.26 33.98 0.51
N HIS A 764 2.04 33.25 -0.28
CA HIS A 764 3.41 33.65 -0.67
C HIS A 764 3.45 34.91 -1.55
N VAL A 765 2.52 35.04 -2.51
CA VAL A 765 2.38 36.24 -3.34
C VAL A 765 1.93 37.46 -2.52
N GLN A 766 1.05 37.28 -1.52
CA GLN A 766 0.68 38.36 -0.62
C GLN A 766 1.88 38.84 0.20
N LEU A 767 2.71 37.92 0.73
CA LEU A 767 3.96 38.28 1.40
C LEU A 767 4.90 39.08 0.47
N LEU A 768 5.05 38.66 -0.79
CA LEU A 768 5.83 39.38 -1.81
C LEU A 768 5.32 40.81 -2.04
N CYS A 769 3.99 41.00 -2.06
CA CYS A 769 3.38 42.32 -2.26
C CYS A 769 3.47 43.23 -1.03
N PHE A 770 3.54 42.67 0.19
CA PHE A 770 3.65 43.44 1.44
C PHE A 770 5.09 43.92 1.71
N ASP A 771 6.12 43.16 1.32
CA ASP A 771 7.52 43.57 1.50
C ASP A 771 8.02 44.56 0.44
N ASN A 772 7.34 44.69 -0.71
CA ASN A 772 7.85 45.48 -1.86
C ASN A 772 6.92 46.58 -2.40
N ASP A 773 5.80 46.92 -1.74
CA ASP A 773 4.84 47.97 -2.23
C ASP A 773 4.37 47.74 -3.70
N ILE A 774 4.19 46.48 -4.12
CA ILE A 774 3.93 46.11 -5.55
C ILE A 774 2.44 46.25 -5.96
N LEU A 775 1.52 46.46 -5.02
CA LEU A 775 0.07 46.58 -5.31
C LEU A 775 -0.42 48.04 -5.55
N ARG A 776 0.49 48.96 -5.88
CA ARG A 776 0.19 50.26 -6.51
C ARG A 776 0.71 50.26 -7.93
#